data_AF-A0A838GFC9-F1
#
_entry.id   AF-A0A838GFC9-F1
#
_cell.length_a   1.000
_cell.length_b   1.000
_cell.length_c   1.000
_cell.angle_alpha   90.00
_cell.angle_beta   90.00
_cell.angle_gamma   90.00
#
_symmetry.space_group_name_H-M   'P 1'
#
loop_
_entity.id
_entity.type
_entity.pdbx_description
1 polymer ?
#
loop_
_entity_poly.entity_id
_entity_poly.type
_entity_poly.pdbx_seq_one_letter_code
_entity_poly.pdbx_strand_id
1 'polypeptide(L)'
;ERISMPDIDLDFDERRRGDMIRYATELYGEERVAQIITYGTIKAKQAVKDSTRVLGFPYSLGDRITKALPPAIMGKDVSLAGIFDVGHPRYKEGAEFRALYEADHEVSAVVATALGLEGLKRQSGVHAAGVILSAQPLLDVIPIMRREQDGAIITQFDMGACESLGLLKMDFLGLRNLTVLDDTVAGITANRGVDLVLEDLPLDDRPTYELLSRGDTLGVFQLDGGPMRALLRRLRPDSFEDISAVLALYRPGPMGANAHNDYADRKNGRQEIRAIHAELEEPLRDILDETFGVIVYQEQVLAIAQKVAGYTLGKADLLRKAMGKKKREILDAEFGPFEAGMQARGYRASAIKALWEILVPFSDYAFNKAHTTGYGLVSYWTAYLKANYPAEYMAALLTSVRDDKDKSALYLNECRRMGVKVLPPDVNTSDANFTPTGTDIRFGLSAIRNVGTHVVEAIVRARTVRGAFADFSDFLRKVDPLVCNKRVVESLVKAGAFDSLGHTRRGLLAVHLEAVDAAIDTKRAEAVGQFDLFGGDDEAAVGFGAPLLVSVEEWDKTILLAYEREMLGLYVSDHPLLGIEHALGALIDMSLATLSDQDSRRDASIVTIGGLVSSLTRKTTRATGEPYAMVMLEDLEGAVELMVFPTLYRQVAPLLAEDVVLVVKGRVREDDDGFTFLALEISAPDLEVSTNRGPVVVSMPVRRCTPPVVERLKDVLRSHPGMTDVHLRLESRSGHTLMRLDRGLRVAPSSALMGDLKALLGPGSVS
;
A
#
# COMPACT_ATOMS: atom_id res chain seq x y z
N GLU A 1 45.07 5.82 11.00
CA GLU A 1 45.01 4.84 12.11
C GLU A 1 44.45 3.47 11.71
N ARG A 2 43.90 3.29 10.49
CA ARG A 2 43.56 1.97 9.92
C ARG A 2 43.66 2.02 8.39
N ILE A 3 44.11 0.93 7.77
CA ILE A 3 44.08 0.74 6.30
C ILE A 3 42.90 -0.18 5.99
N SER A 4 41.81 0.39 5.50
CA SER A 4 40.68 -0.35 4.91
C SER A 4 40.12 0.46 3.76
N MET A 5 39.77 -0.19 2.65
CA MET A 5 39.10 0.49 1.54
C MET A 5 37.72 1.00 1.99
N PRO A 6 37.28 2.17 1.51
CA PRO A 6 35.90 2.61 1.66
C PRO A 6 34.99 1.73 0.79
N ASP A 7 33.81 1.38 1.32
CA ASP A 7 32.70 0.80 0.56
C ASP A 7 31.70 1.94 0.34
N ILE A 8 31.43 2.28 -0.92
CA ILE A 8 30.57 3.41 -1.29
C ILE A 8 29.41 2.83 -2.11
N ASP A 9 28.24 2.91 -1.50
CA ASP A 9 26.98 2.45 -2.07
C ASP A 9 26.23 3.65 -2.63
N LEU A 10 25.72 3.52 -3.86
CA LEU A 10 25.03 4.59 -4.57
C LEU A 10 23.64 4.13 -5.01
N ASP A 11 22.62 4.88 -4.60
CA ASP A 11 21.22 4.67 -4.98
C ASP A 11 20.89 5.48 -6.24
N PHE A 12 20.27 4.83 -7.22
CA PHE A 12 19.81 5.44 -8.48
C PHE A 12 18.33 5.13 -8.72
N ASP A 13 17.70 5.91 -9.60
CA ASP A 13 16.47 5.47 -10.25
C ASP A 13 16.68 4.08 -10.86
N GLU A 14 15.80 3.14 -10.53
CA GLU A 14 15.90 1.75 -10.95
C GLU A 14 15.98 1.60 -12.48
N ARG A 15 15.31 2.51 -13.22
CA ARG A 15 15.32 2.55 -14.69
C ARG A 15 16.69 2.92 -15.26
N ARG A 16 17.47 3.69 -14.50
CA ARG A 16 18.76 4.27 -14.92
C ARG A 16 19.98 3.58 -14.31
N ARG A 17 19.78 2.62 -13.40
CA ARG A 17 20.88 1.77 -12.89
C ARG A 17 21.74 1.17 -14.01
N GLY A 18 21.09 0.71 -15.09
CA GLY A 18 21.79 0.15 -16.24
C GLY A 18 22.70 1.16 -16.96
N ASP A 19 22.34 2.45 -16.96
CA ASP A 19 23.16 3.52 -17.53
C ASP A 19 24.47 3.67 -16.75
N MET A 20 24.43 3.56 -15.42
CA MET A 20 25.63 3.68 -14.58
C MET A 20 26.60 2.53 -14.76
N ILE A 21 26.09 1.30 -14.91
CA ILE A 21 26.93 0.14 -15.25
C ILE A 21 27.60 0.36 -16.60
N ARG A 22 26.82 0.75 -17.62
CA ARG A 22 27.34 1.07 -18.95
C ARG A 22 28.39 2.17 -18.91
N TYR A 23 28.14 3.25 -18.18
CA TYR A 23 29.11 4.33 -17.99
C TYR A 23 30.42 3.83 -17.37
N ALA A 24 30.36 3.02 -16.32
CA ALA A 24 31.55 2.43 -15.71
C ALA A 24 32.29 1.50 -16.69
N THR A 25 31.56 0.68 -17.45
CA THR A 25 32.12 -0.20 -18.48
C THR A 25 32.83 0.60 -19.59
N GLU A 26 32.23 1.68 -20.07
CA GLU A 26 32.81 2.55 -21.10
C GLU A 26 34.05 3.31 -20.58
N LEU A 27 34.02 3.75 -19.31
CA LEU A 27 35.11 4.51 -18.71
C LEU A 27 36.33 3.64 -18.37
N TYR A 28 36.11 2.45 -17.82
CA TYR A 28 37.18 1.60 -17.30
C TYR A 28 37.57 0.42 -18.21
N GLY A 29 36.76 0.13 -19.24
CA GLY A 29 36.95 -0.98 -20.18
C GLY A 29 36.12 -2.21 -19.83
N GLU A 30 35.55 -2.86 -20.86
CA GLU A 30 34.73 -4.08 -20.73
C GLU A 30 35.50 -5.22 -20.05
N GLU A 31 36.82 -5.29 -20.25
CA GLU A 31 37.67 -6.32 -19.65
C GLU A 31 37.94 -6.12 -18.16
N ARG A 32 37.52 -4.98 -17.57
CA ARG A 32 37.84 -4.59 -16.19
C ARG A 32 36.62 -4.41 -15.30
N VAL A 33 35.41 -4.49 -15.86
CA VAL A 33 34.15 -4.28 -15.15
C VAL A 33 33.30 -5.54 -15.23
N ALA A 34 32.85 -6.04 -14.08
CA ALA A 34 31.95 -7.19 -14.01
C ALA A 34 30.90 -7.02 -12.92
N GLN A 35 29.70 -7.57 -13.15
CA GLN A 35 28.70 -7.70 -12.08
C GLN A 35 29.06 -8.89 -11.18
N ILE A 36 28.65 -8.84 -9.91
CA ILE A 36 28.95 -9.92 -8.96
C ILE A 36 27.94 -11.07 -9.14
N ILE A 37 28.40 -12.32 -9.10
CA ILE A 37 27.49 -13.48 -9.07
C ILE A 37 26.84 -13.65 -7.71
N THR A 38 25.58 -14.08 -7.73
CA THR A 38 24.91 -14.60 -6.54
C THR A 38 24.56 -16.06 -6.74
N TYR A 39 24.78 -16.86 -5.70
CA TYR A 39 24.40 -18.26 -5.71
C TYR A 39 23.15 -18.47 -4.86
N GLY A 40 22.01 -18.68 -5.53
CA GLY A 40 20.75 -18.99 -4.89
C GLY A 40 20.85 -20.31 -4.13
N THR A 41 20.70 -20.25 -2.80
CA THR A 41 20.64 -21.42 -1.93
C THR A 41 19.19 -21.86 -1.74
N ILE A 42 18.93 -23.17 -1.80
CA ILE A 42 17.60 -23.74 -1.54
C ILE A 42 17.26 -23.54 -0.05
N LYS A 43 16.23 -22.74 0.23
CA LYS A 43 15.69 -22.51 1.58
C LYS A 43 14.64 -23.56 1.95
N ALA A 44 14.36 -23.74 3.25
CA ALA A 44 13.37 -24.69 3.80
C ALA A 44 12.08 -24.85 2.97
N LYS A 45 11.34 -23.75 2.75
CA LYS A 45 10.07 -23.76 1.99
C LYS A 45 10.25 -24.25 0.54
N GLN A 46 11.35 -23.84 -0.09
CA GLN A 46 11.65 -24.21 -1.47
C GLN A 46 12.09 -25.67 -1.56
N ALA A 47 12.90 -26.14 -0.61
CA ALA A 47 13.28 -27.55 -0.48
C ALA A 47 12.03 -28.43 -0.40
N VAL A 48 11.07 -28.10 0.47
CA VAL A 48 9.79 -28.83 0.58
C VAL A 48 9.03 -28.83 -0.76
N LYS A 49 8.82 -27.66 -1.37
CA LYS A 49 8.04 -27.55 -2.63
C LYS A 49 8.71 -28.26 -3.81
N ASP A 50 10.03 -28.31 -3.86
CA ASP A 50 10.77 -29.03 -4.88
C ASP A 50 10.72 -30.54 -4.62
N SER A 51 10.93 -30.99 -3.37
CA SER A 51 10.78 -32.40 -2.98
C SER A 51 9.38 -32.94 -3.29
N THR A 52 8.31 -32.18 -3.00
CA THR A 52 6.93 -32.55 -3.37
C THR A 52 6.80 -32.79 -4.88
N ARG A 53 7.35 -31.89 -5.70
CA ARG A 53 7.29 -31.99 -7.17
C ARG A 53 8.09 -33.17 -7.70
N VAL A 54 9.31 -33.38 -7.19
CA VAL A 54 10.18 -34.48 -7.63
C VAL A 54 9.59 -35.84 -7.28
N LEU A 55 8.92 -35.95 -6.13
CA LEU A 55 8.24 -37.18 -5.71
C LEU A 55 6.88 -37.40 -6.41
N GLY A 56 6.44 -36.48 -7.27
CA GLY A 56 5.19 -36.61 -8.04
C GLY A 56 3.92 -36.31 -7.26
N PHE A 57 4.02 -35.68 -6.08
CA PHE A 57 2.86 -35.34 -5.26
C PHE A 57 2.16 -34.05 -5.73
N PRO A 58 0.86 -33.86 -5.41
CA PRO A 58 0.11 -32.66 -5.75
C PRO A 58 0.68 -31.39 -5.11
N TYR A 59 0.55 -30.25 -5.81
CA TYR A 59 1.00 -28.93 -5.31
C TYR A 59 0.38 -28.57 -3.94
N SER A 60 -0.87 -28.96 -3.71
CA SER A 60 -1.60 -28.71 -2.46
C SER A 60 -0.92 -29.34 -1.24
N LEU A 61 -0.27 -30.50 -1.40
CA LEU A 61 0.48 -31.15 -0.31
C LEU A 61 1.68 -30.29 0.10
N GLY A 62 2.48 -29.85 -0.88
CA GLY A 62 3.63 -28.99 -0.63
C GLY A 62 3.23 -27.66 0.02
N ASP A 63 2.13 -27.05 -0.45
CA ASP A 63 1.59 -25.82 0.13
C ASP A 63 1.17 -26.02 1.59
N ARG A 64 0.46 -27.11 1.90
CA ARG A 64 0.06 -27.50 3.27
C ARG A 64 1.27 -27.62 4.19
N ILE A 65 2.32 -28.32 3.77
CA ILE A 65 3.54 -28.49 4.56
C ILE A 65 4.23 -27.14 4.79
N THR A 66 4.35 -26.29 3.77
CA THR A 66 5.02 -24.99 3.91
C THR A 66 4.26 -23.98 4.77
N LYS A 67 2.93 -24.13 4.92
CA LYS A 67 2.11 -23.31 5.81
C LYS A 67 2.26 -23.68 7.28
N ALA A 68 2.58 -24.94 7.58
CA ALA A 68 2.86 -25.40 8.94
C ALA A 68 4.25 -24.97 9.45
N LEU A 69 5.12 -24.43 8.59
CA LEU A 69 6.43 -23.93 8.99
C LEU A 69 6.30 -22.66 9.84
N PRO A 70 7.12 -22.49 10.89
CA PRO A 70 7.16 -21.26 11.66
C PRO A 70 7.42 -20.02 10.79
N PRO A 71 6.82 -18.86 11.11
CA PRO A 71 7.07 -17.63 10.37
C PRO A 71 8.54 -17.19 10.51
N ALA A 72 9.08 -16.50 9.51
CA ALA A 72 10.44 -15.96 9.61
C ALA A 72 10.52 -14.88 10.70
N ILE A 73 11.62 -14.85 11.46
CA ILE A 73 11.92 -13.76 12.39
C ILE A 73 13.07 -12.95 11.80
N MET A 74 12.88 -11.65 11.60
CA MET A 74 13.86 -10.75 10.97
C MET A 74 14.37 -11.28 9.62
N GLY A 75 13.46 -11.81 8.80
CA GLY A 75 13.79 -12.38 7.48
C GLY A 75 14.54 -13.72 7.52
N LYS A 76 14.75 -14.30 8.71
CA LYS A 76 15.40 -15.61 8.88
C LYS A 76 14.35 -16.68 9.16
N ASP A 77 14.20 -17.60 8.21
CA ASP A 77 13.45 -18.83 8.39
C ASP A 77 14.18 -19.77 9.37
N VAL A 78 13.43 -20.66 10.02
CA VAL A 78 14.03 -21.81 10.72
C VAL A 78 14.43 -22.82 9.65
N SER A 79 15.65 -23.37 9.74
CA SER A 79 16.06 -24.48 8.87
C SER A 79 15.22 -25.73 9.15
N LEU A 80 15.08 -26.61 8.17
CA LEU A 80 14.37 -27.87 8.37
C LEU A 80 15.02 -28.70 9.48
N ALA A 81 16.35 -28.76 9.51
CA ALA A 81 17.08 -29.43 10.58
C ALA A 81 16.83 -28.78 11.97
N GLY A 82 16.78 -27.45 12.03
CA GLY A 82 16.53 -26.71 13.27
C GLY A 82 15.12 -26.90 13.83
N ILE A 83 14.16 -27.35 13.02
CA ILE A 83 12.81 -27.71 13.48
C ILE A 83 12.82 -29.00 14.31
N PHE A 84 13.73 -29.93 14.00
CA PHE A 84 13.84 -31.21 14.72
C PHE A 84 14.86 -31.18 15.87
N ASP A 85 15.71 -30.15 15.94
CA ASP A 85 16.71 -29.99 17.01
C ASP A 85 16.11 -29.39 18.28
N VAL A 86 16.08 -30.19 19.36
CA VAL A 86 15.58 -29.80 20.70
C VAL A 86 16.38 -28.64 21.30
N GLY A 87 17.68 -28.53 20.97
CA GLY A 87 18.55 -27.45 21.42
C GLY A 87 18.34 -26.13 20.68
N HIS A 88 17.58 -26.14 19.58
CA HIS A 88 17.38 -24.93 18.78
C HIS A 88 16.47 -23.93 19.52
N PRO A 89 16.82 -22.63 19.57
CA PRO A 89 16.04 -21.61 20.30
C PRO A 89 14.57 -21.52 19.89
N ARG A 90 14.27 -21.89 18.65
CA ARG A 90 12.93 -21.85 18.04
C ARG A 90 12.23 -23.21 17.95
N TYR A 91 12.77 -24.24 18.62
CA TYR A 91 12.23 -25.61 18.57
C TYR A 91 10.73 -25.68 18.90
N LYS A 92 10.27 -24.92 19.91
CA LYS A 92 8.87 -24.93 20.35
C LYS A 92 7.88 -24.48 19.26
N GLU A 93 8.30 -23.59 18.37
CA GLU A 93 7.45 -23.04 17.31
C GLU A 93 7.13 -24.08 16.21
N GLY A 94 8.00 -25.08 16.02
CA GLY A 94 7.85 -26.10 14.99
C GLY A 94 6.92 -27.27 15.35
N ALA A 95 6.14 -27.18 16.42
CA ALA A 95 5.34 -28.30 16.92
C ALA A 95 4.28 -28.79 15.91
N GLU A 96 3.58 -27.88 15.24
CA GLU A 96 2.59 -28.20 14.21
C GLU A 96 3.22 -28.93 13.02
N PHE A 97 4.37 -28.43 12.55
CA PHE A 97 5.13 -29.05 11.47
C PHE A 97 5.57 -30.48 11.83
N ARG A 98 6.08 -30.70 13.05
CA ARG A 98 6.49 -32.03 13.51
C ARG A 98 5.32 -32.98 13.65
N ALA A 99 4.18 -32.52 14.17
CA ALA A 99 2.97 -33.34 14.24
C ALA A 99 2.49 -33.77 12.85
N LEU A 100 2.54 -32.87 11.87
CA LEU A 100 2.20 -33.18 10.47
C LEU A 100 3.17 -34.19 9.85
N TYR A 101 4.46 -34.07 10.16
CA TYR A 101 5.51 -35.01 9.74
C TYR A 101 5.34 -36.41 10.33
N GLU A 102 4.93 -36.51 11.61
CA GLU A 102 4.72 -37.79 12.30
C GLU A 102 3.42 -38.48 11.88
N ALA A 103 2.38 -37.70 11.54
CA ALA A 103 1.05 -38.23 11.23
C ALA A 103 0.88 -38.72 9.79
N ASP A 104 1.62 -38.16 8.83
CA ASP A 104 1.40 -38.40 7.39
C ASP A 104 2.69 -38.90 6.70
N HIS A 105 2.63 -40.12 6.16
CA HIS A 105 3.75 -40.77 5.50
C HIS A 105 4.22 -40.03 4.23
N GLU A 106 3.31 -39.41 3.47
CA GLU A 106 3.68 -38.62 2.29
C GLU A 106 4.45 -37.36 2.71
N VAL A 107 4.00 -36.71 3.79
CA VAL A 107 4.72 -35.56 4.38
C VAL A 107 6.10 -36.00 4.85
N SER A 108 6.20 -37.15 5.54
CA SER A 108 7.48 -37.67 6.00
C SER A 108 8.47 -37.87 4.87
N ALA A 109 8.05 -38.51 3.76
CA ALA A 109 8.88 -38.72 2.58
C ALA A 109 9.33 -37.40 1.93
N VAL A 110 8.43 -36.42 1.82
CA VAL A 110 8.74 -35.09 1.29
C VAL A 110 9.79 -34.38 2.16
N VAL A 111 9.59 -34.36 3.48
CA VAL A 111 10.49 -33.65 4.41
C VAL A 111 11.86 -34.33 4.49
N ALA A 112 11.91 -35.66 4.51
CA ALA A 112 13.16 -36.42 4.48
C ALA A 112 13.99 -36.10 3.23
N THR A 113 13.33 -36.00 2.07
CA THR A 113 13.99 -35.58 0.83
C THR A 113 14.44 -34.11 0.91
N ALA A 114 13.60 -33.24 1.46
CA ALA A 114 13.88 -31.80 1.56
C ALA A 114 15.08 -31.49 2.47
N LEU A 115 15.29 -32.27 3.53
CA LEU A 115 16.46 -32.16 4.42
C LEU A 115 17.79 -32.33 3.67
N GLY A 116 17.83 -33.18 2.64
CA GLY A 116 19.02 -33.36 1.80
C GLY A 116 19.20 -32.28 0.72
N LEU A 117 18.15 -31.52 0.42
CA LEU A 117 18.18 -30.46 -0.60
C LEU A 117 18.42 -29.06 -0.01
N GLU A 118 17.99 -28.83 1.23
CA GLU A 118 18.19 -27.54 1.91
C GLU A 118 19.69 -27.21 2.00
N GLY A 119 20.05 -25.96 1.66
CA GLY A 119 21.43 -25.51 1.69
C GLY A 119 22.21 -25.71 0.39
N LEU A 120 21.74 -26.56 -0.53
CA LEU A 120 22.37 -26.74 -1.83
C LEU A 120 22.26 -25.47 -2.70
N LYS A 121 23.23 -25.29 -3.60
CA LYS A 121 23.18 -24.22 -4.61
C LYS A 121 22.31 -24.68 -5.78
N ARG A 122 21.34 -23.84 -6.17
CA ARG A 122 20.37 -24.15 -7.23
C ARG A 122 20.72 -23.52 -8.56
N GLN A 123 20.95 -22.21 -8.55
CA GLN A 123 21.09 -21.40 -9.74
C GLN A 123 22.04 -20.25 -9.46
N SER A 124 22.78 -19.84 -10.49
CA SER A 124 23.48 -18.57 -10.51
C SER A 124 22.50 -17.46 -10.85
N GLY A 125 22.67 -16.33 -10.18
CA GLY A 125 22.03 -15.07 -10.48
C GLY A 125 23.08 -13.96 -10.52
N VAL A 126 22.63 -12.75 -10.79
CA VAL A 126 23.48 -11.56 -10.72
C VAL A 126 23.11 -10.78 -9.48
N HIS A 127 24.10 -10.30 -8.75
CA HIS A 127 23.91 -9.46 -7.58
C HIS A 127 23.14 -8.19 -7.99
N ALA A 128 22.15 -7.81 -7.19
CA ALA A 128 21.24 -6.72 -7.54
C ALA A 128 21.93 -5.35 -7.53
N ALA A 129 23.10 -5.21 -6.90
CA ALA A 129 23.83 -3.96 -6.73
C ALA A 129 25.30 -4.03 -7.18
N GLY A 130 26.09 -4.86 -6.48
CA GLY A 130 27.51 -5.10 -6.69
C GLY A 130 28.05 -5.22 -8.11
N VAL A 131 28.98 -4.31 -8.38
CA VAL A 131 29.86 -4.26 -9.54
C VAL A 131 31.31 -4.28 -9.04
N ILE A 132 32.15 -5.05 -9.70
CA ILE A 132 33.59 -5.09 -9.50
C ILE A 132 34.26 -4.21 -10.53
N LEU A 133 35.15 -3.36 -10.05
CA LEU A 133 36.08 -2.57 -10.85
C LEU A 133 37.49 -3.08 -10.58
N SER A 134 38.16 -3.55 -11.63
CA SER A 134 39.52 -4.07 -11.53
C SER A 134 40.53 -3.12 -12.19
N ALA A 135 41.70 -2.97 -11.58
CA ALA A 135 42.81 -2.23 -12.20
C ALA A 135 43.45 -3.02 -13.36
N GLN A 136 43.40 -4.35 -13.30
CA GLN A 136 43.90 -5.29 -14.31
C GLN A 136 42.73 -5.98 -15.05
N PRO A 137 42.94 -6.56 -16.24
CA PRO A 137 41.92 -7.37 -16.88
C PRO A 137 41.40 -8.47 -15.95
N LEU A 138 40.09 -8.62 -15.84
CA LEU A 138 39.45 -9.52 -14.88
C LEU A 138 39.87 -10.98 -15.07
N LEU A 139 40.07 -11.41 -16.32
CA LEU A 139 40.50 -12.77 -16.66
C LEU A 139 41.87 -13.15 -16.06
N ASP A 140 42.71 -12.16 -15.76
CA ASP A 140 44.03 -12.38 -15.16
C ASP A 140 43.95 -12.55 -13.63
N VAL A 141 42.81 -12.19 -13.02
CA VAL A 141 42.64 -12.10 -11.56
C VAL A 141 41.58 -13.08 -11.03
N ILE A 142 40.45 -13.19 -11.72
CA ILE A 142 39.32 -14.03 -11.32
C ILE A 142 38.62 -14.72 -12.50
N PRO A 143 38.01 -15.89 -12.27
CA PRO A 143 37.11 -16.48 -13.25
C PRO A 143 35.87 -15.60 -13.43
N ILE A 144 35.48 -15.38 -14.68
CA ILE A 144 34.26 -14.67 -15.09
C ILE A 144 33.41 -15.58 -15.99
N MET A 145 32.15 -15.20 -16.19
CA MET A 145 31.23 -15.82 -17.14
C MET A 145 30.48 -14.72 -17.90
N ARG A 146 30.12 -15.00 -19.15
CA ARG A 146 29.25 -14.14 -19.94
C ARG A 146 27.85 -14.74 -19.99
N ARG A 147 26.84 -13.96 -19.63
CA ARG A 147 25.44 -14.40 -19.72
C ARG A 147 24.99 -14.34 -21.18
N GLU A 148 24.44 -15.45 -21.69
CA GLU A 148 24.04 -15.56 -23.10
C GLU A 148 22.89 -14.62 -23.47
N GLN A 149 21.98 -14.32 -22.55
CA GLN A 149 20.76 -13.54 -22.82
C GLN A 149 21.05 -12.08 -23.19
N ASP A 150 22.03 -11.46 -22.53
CA ASP A 150 22.28 -10.02 -22.62
C ASP A 150 23.77 -9.65 -22.71
N GLY A 151 24.66 -10.63 -22.74
CA GLY A 151 26.10 -10.42 -22.85
C GLY A 151 26.78 -9.91 -21.57
N ALA A 152 26.06 -9.82 -20.44
CA ALA A 152 26.60 -9.31 -19.19
C ALA A 152 27.81 -10.13 -18.70
N ILE A 153 28.89 -9.45 -18.33
CA ILE A 153 30.07 -10.04 -17.71
C ILE A 153 29.84 -10.15 -16.20
N ILE A 154 29.98 -11.36 -15.67
CA ILE A 154 29.65 -11.70 -14.28
C ILE A 154 30.84 -12.46 -13.66
N THR A 155 31.17 -12.19 -12.40
CA THR A 155 32.19 -12.97 -11.67
C THR A 155 31.76 -14.44 -11.51
N GLN A 156 32.67 -15.37 -11.22
CA GLN A 156 32.30 -16.69 -10.68
C GLN A 156 32.60 -16.82 -9.19
N PHE A 157 33.29 -15.83 -8.61
CA PHE A 157 33.43 -15.70 -7.16
C PHE A 157 32.33 -14.82 -6.61
N ASP A 158 31.78 -15.23 -5.47
CA ASP A 158 30.79 -14.45 -4.75
C ASP A 158 31.42 -13.21 -4.12
N MET A 159 30.57 -12.31 -3.60
CA MET A 159 30.97 -11.01 -3.06
C MET A 159 32.12 -11.12 -2.03
N GLY A 160 32.01 -12.05 -1.07
CA GLY A 160 33.01 -12.20 -0.01
C GLY A 160 34.37 -12.67 -0.53
N ALA A 161 34.38 -13.57 -1.53
CA ALA A 161 35.61 -14.00 -2.17
C ALA A 161 36.25 -12.87 -2.99
N CYS A 162 35.46 -12.07 -3.73
CA CYS A 162 35.97 -10.91 -4.46
C CYS A 162 36.59 -9.85 -3.53
N GLU A 163 35.93 -9.51 -2.42
CA GLU A 163 36.44 -8.55 -1.43
C GLU A 163 37.73 -9.06 -0.76
N SER A 164 37.79 -10.35 -0.44
CA SER A 164 38.97 -10.96 0.19
C SER A 164 40.20 -10.95 -0.72
N LEU A 165 40.00 -10.91 -2.05
CA LEU A 165 41.06 -10.76 -3.04
C LEU A 165 41.51 -9.30 -3.23
N GLY A 166 40.85 -8.35 -2.56
CA GLY A 166 41.18 -6.92 -2.64
C GLY A 166 40.65 -6.23 -3.89
N LEU A 167 39.64 -6.81 -4.55
CA LEU A 167 38.95 -6.17 -5.68
C LEU A 167 38.07 -5.02 -5.18
N LEU A 168 38.03 -3.93 -5.93
CA LEU A 168 37.17 -2.80 -5.61
C LEU A 168 35.72 -3.15 -5.94
N LYS A 169 34.89 -3.21 -4.90
CA LYS A 169 33.45 -3.32 -4.99
C LYS A 169 32.83 -1.93 -5.00
N MET A 170 31.84 -1.74 -5.86
CA MET A 170 30.90 -0.62 -5.80
C MET A 170 29.47 -1.17 -5.92
N ASP A 171 28.56 -0.70 -5.09
CA ASP A 171 27.15 -1.06 -5.19
C ASP A 171 26.37 0.03 -5.94
N PHE A 172 25.81 -0.32 -7.09
CA PHE A 172 24.85 0.52 -7.81
C PHE A 172 23.45 -0.03 -7.58
N LEU A 173 22.72 0.57 -6.65
CA LEU A 173 21.39 0.14 -6.25
C LEU A 173 20.33 0.84 -7.11
N GLY A 174 19.29 0.09 -7.49
CA GLY A 174 18.07 0.66 -8.05
C GLY A 174 17.08 0.86 -6.91
N LEU A 175 16.71 2.11 -6.63
CA LEU A 175 15.77 2.47 -5.58
C LEU A 175 14.47 2.97 -6.22
N ARG A 176 13.40 2.15 -6.15
CA ARG A 176 12.06 2.48 -6.66
C ARG A 176 11.55 3.84 -6.20
N ASN A 177 11.88 4.29 -4.98
CA ASN A 177 11.42 5.59 -4.51
C ASN A 177 12.05 6.76 -5.26
N LEU A 178 13.27 6.63 -5.77
CA LEU A 178 13.85 7.66 -6.64
C LEU A 178 13.10 7.74 -7.97
N THR A 179 12.65 6.59 -8.51
CA THR A 179 11.74 6.53 -9.66
C THR A 179 10.41 7.23 -9.38
N VAL A 180 9.81 6.99 -8.21
CA VAL A 180 8.56 7.68 -7.78
C VAL A 180 8.78 9.19 -7.66
N LEU A 181 9.90 9.63 -7.08
CA LEU A 181 10.23 11.04 -6.97
C LEU A 181 10.37 11.70 -8.35
N ASP A 182 11.11 11.07 -9.26
CA ASP A 182 11.30 11.57 -10.64
C ASP A 182 9.97 11.66 -11.40
N ASP A 183 9.15 10.60 -11.36
CA ASP A 183 7.81 10.59 -11.97
C ASP A 183 6.89 11.65 -11.35
N THR A 184 7.01 11.90 -10.04
CA THR A 184 6.24 12.95 -9.36
C THR A 184 6.64 14.33 -9.85
N VAL A 185 7.94 14.63 -9.91
CA VAL A 185 8.45 15.93 -10.41
C VAL A 185 8.02 16.15 -11.86
N ALA A 186 8.18 15.15 -12.72
CA ALA A 186 7.70 15.21 -14.10
C ALA A 186 6.17 15.44 -14.17
N GLY A 187 5.39 14.79 -13.31
CA GLY A 187 3.96 14.98 -13.17
C GLY A 187 3.57 16.38 -12.71
N ILE A 188 4.33 16.98 -11.78
CA ILE A 188 4.13 18.37 -11.31
C ILE A 188 4.37 19.35 -12.44
N THR A 189 5.45 19.18 -13.20
CA THR A 189 5.74 20.03 -14.37
C THR A 189 4.63 19.91 -15.41
N ALA A 190 4.18 18.70 -15.73
CA ALA A 190 3.13 18.48 -16.74
C ALA A 190 1.75 18.99 -16.31
N ASN A 191 1.37 18.81 -15.04
CA ASN A 191 0.03 19.15 -14.53
C ASN A 191 -0.09 20.61 -14.08
N ARG A 192 0.95 21.14 -13.43
CA ARG A 192 0.94 22.49 -12.82
C ARG A 192 1.87 23.50 -13.49
N GLY A 193 2.78 23.06 -14.37
CA GLY A 193 3.78 23.93 -14.99
C GLY A 193 4.86 24.42 -14.01
N VAL A 194 5.05 23.72 -12.89
CA VAL A 194 6.05 24.06 -11.86
C VAL A 194 7.26 23.16 -12.03
N ASP A 195 8.43 23.77 -12.24
CA ASP A 195 9.71 23.05 -12.27
C ASP A 195 10.26 22.95 -10.85
N LEU A 196 10.15 21.78 -10.24
CA LEU A 196 10.50 21.53 -8.84
C LEU A 196 11.86 20.84 -8.73
N VAL A 197 12.78 21.45 -7.98
CA VAL A 197 14.07 20.85 -7.62
C VAL A 197 14.01 20.37 -6.18
N LEU A 198 14.21 19.07 -5.95
CA LEU A 198 14.03 18.45 -4.63
C LEU A 198 15.10 18.90 -3.62
N GLU A 199 16.32 19.13 -4.11
CA GLU A 199 17.48 19.54 -3.31
C GLU A 199 17.34 20.97 -2.74
N ASP A 200 16.48 21.78 -3.35
CA ASP A 200 16.21 23.16 -2.91
C ASP A 200 15.03 23.26 -1.93
N LEU A 201 14.36 22.14 -1.63
CA LEU A 201 13.22 22.11 -0.72
C LEU A 201 13.65 22.44 0.73
N PRO A 202 12.88 23.29 1.44
CA PRO A 202 13.13 23.54 2.84
C PRO A 202 12.84 22.28 3.66
N LEU A 203 13.55 22.10 4.78
CA LEU A 203 13.35 20.97 5.71
C LEU A 203 12.43 21.30 6.89
N ASP A 204 11.76 22.45 6.88
CA ASP A 204 10.86 22.93 7.95
C ASP A 204 9.40 23.10 7.47
N ASP A 205 9.03 22.46 6.35
CA ASP A 205 7.67 22.51 5.81
C ASP A 205 6.62 21.94 6.79
N ARG A 206 5.76 22.82 7.30
CA ARG A 206 4.76 22.49 8.31
C ARG A 206 3.71 21.46 7.83
N PRO A 207 3.10 21.57 6.63
CA PRO A 207 2.19 20.55 6.11
C PRO A 207 2.78 19.13 6.10
N THR A 208 4.06 19.01 5.78
CA THR A 208 4.79 17.74 5.80
C THR A 208 4.81 17.13 7.21
N TYR A 209 5.21 17.90 8.21
CA TYR A 209 5.25 17.42 9.61
C TYR A 209 3.86 17.16 10.20
N GLU A 210 2.85 17.92 9.80
CA GLU A 210 1.46 17.67 10.20
C GLU A 210 0.95 16.34 9.62
N LEU A 211 1.28 16.01 8.36
CA LEU A 211 0.98 14.72 7.74
C LEU A 211 1.67 13.56 8.49
N LEU A 212 2.96 13.70 8.78
CA LEU A 212 3.72 12.71 9.55
C LEU A 212 3.12 12.52 10.95
N SER A 213 2.78 13.62 11.63
CA SER A 213 2.22 13.62 12.99
C SER A 213 0.83 12.99 13.08
N ARG A 214 0.03 13.02 12.01
CA ARG A 214 -1.25 12.26 11.95
C ARG A 214 -1.03 10.77 11.65
N GLY A 215 0.17 10.37 11.23
CA GLY A 215 0.47 9.03 10.76
C GLY A 215 -0.18 8.74 9.40
N ASP A 216 -0.37 9.78 8.58
CA ASP A 216 -0.93 9.71 7.22
C ASP A 216 0.13 9.29 6.18
N THR A 217 1.05 8.41 6.58
CA THR A 217 2.29 8.10 5.85
C THR A 217 2.21 6.87 4.97
N LEU A 218 1.00 6.38 4.66
CA LEU A 218 0.85 5.28 3.71
C LEU A 218 1.45 5.69 2.36
N GLY A 219 2.43 4.92 1.86
CA GLY A 219 3.17 5.26 0.65
C GLY A 219 4.31 6.25 0.83
N VAL A 220 4.62 6.70 2.05
CA VAL A 220 5.84 7.48 2.36
C VAL A 220 6.98 6.51 2.65
N PHE A 221 8.15 6.78 2.05
CA PHE A 221 9.27 5.84 2.10
C PHE A 221 9.72 5.52 3.53
N GLN A 222 9.84 4.22 3.85
CA GLN A 222 10.20 3.65 5.17
C GLN A 222 9.26 3.98 6.34
N LEU A 223 8.23 4.81 6.12
CA LEU A 223 7.35 5.33 7.18
C LEU A 223 5.89 4.82 7.08
N ASP A 224 5.59 3.88 6.17
CA ASP A 224 4.23 3.46 5.83
C ASP A 224 3.66 2.30 6.68
N GLY A 225 4.52 1.57 7.39
CA GLY A 225 4.12 0.42 8.21
C GLY A 225 3.16 0.78 9.34
N GLY A 226 2.19 -0.09 9.64
CA GLY A 226 1.15 0.15 10.67
C GLY A 226 1.69 0.63 12.02
N PRO A 227 2.58 -0.11 12.71
CA PRO A 227 3.08 0.34 14.00
C PRO A 227 4.18 1.42 13.90
N MET A 228 4.72 1.68 12.70
CA MET A 228 5.52 2.87 12.44
C MET A 228 4.63 4.13 12.44
N ARG A 229 3.46 4.07 11.80
CA ARG A 229 2.46 5.15 11.80
C ARG A 229 1.96 5.48 13.21
N ALA A 230 1.81 4.46 14.04
CA ALA A 230 1.51 4.61 15.46
C ALA A 230 2.59 5.38 16.21
N LEU A 231 3.86 4.97 16.03
CA LEU A 231 4.99 5.66 16.63
C LEU A 231 5.05 7.12 16.17
N LEU A 232 4.81 7.41 14.89
CA LEU A 232 4.78 8.78 14.38
C LEU A 232 3.68 9.63 15.04
N ARG A 233 2.47 9.07 15.27
CA ARG A 233 1.40 9.74 16.01
C ARG A 233 1.78 10.05 17.45
N ARG A 234 2.46 9.11 18.12
CA ARG A 234 2.95 9.30 19.49
C ARG A 234 4.07 10.35 19.53
N LEU A 235 4.99 10.29 18.57
CA LEU A 235 6.15 11.17 18.49
C LEU A 235 5.78 12.61 18.12
N ARG A 236 4.86 12.79 17.17
CA ARG A 236 4.55 14.08 16.53
C ARG A 236 5.83 14.77 16.01
N PRO A 237 6.48 14.22 14.97
CA PRO A 237 7.70 14.80 14.42
C PRO A 237 7.45 16.23 13.94
N ASP A 238 8.38 17.13 14.27
CA ASP A 238 8.35 18.56 13.90
C ASP A 238 9.73 19.07 13.42
N SER A 239 10.69 18.16 13.27
CA SER A 239 12.05 18.43 12.80
C SER A 239 12.56 17.28 11.93
N PHE A 240 13.61 17.53 11.14
CA PHE A 240 14.21 16.50 10.28
C PHE A 240 14.92 15.42 11.11
N GLU A 241 15.51 15.82 12.24
CA GLU A 241 16.19 14.96 13.19
C GLU A 241 15.24 13.87 13.74
N ASP A 242 13.96 14.19 13.94
CA ASP A 242 12.95 13.21 14.35
C ASP A 242 12.76 12.10 13.31
N ILE A 243 12.76 12.43 12.01
CA ILE A 243 12.61 11.45 10.93
C ILE A 243 13.80 10.49 10.97
N SER A 244 15.01 11.04 11.03
CA SER A 244 16.24 10.26 11.18
C SER A 244 16.22 9.36 12.42
N ALA A 245 15.75 9.87 13.56
CA ALA A 245 15.70 9.14 14.83
C ALA A 245 14.69 7.99 14.79
N VAL A 246 13.49 8.22 14.24
CA VAL A 246 12.45 7.18 14.11
C VAL A 246 12.92 6.02 13.25
N LEU A 247 13.54 6.32 12.10
CA LEU A 247 14.09 5.29 11.22
C LEU A 247 15.18 4.47 11.92
N ALA A 248 15.98 5.09 12.78
CA ALA A 248 17.00 4.40 13.57
C ALA A 248 16.42 3.55 14.72
N LEU A 249 15.36 4.04 15.38
CA LEU A 249 14.82 3.45 16.62
C LEU A 249 13.76 2.37 16.38
N TYR A 250 13.02 2.44 15.27
CA TYR A 250 11.93 1.49 14.99
C TYR A 250 12.44 0.18 14.40
N ARG A 251 13.16 -0.60 15.22
CA ARG A 251 13.72 -1.91 14.85
C ARG A 251 13.78 -2.88 16.03
N PRO A 252 13.93 -4.19 15.79
CA PRO A 252 14.21 -5.15 16.86
C PRO A 252 15.51 -4.78 17.58
N GLY A 253 15.49 -4.70 18.91
CA GLY A 253 16.60 -4.16 19.72
C GLY A 253 16.16 -2.92 20.52
N PRO A 254 16.18 -1.71 19.94
CA PRO A 254 15.70 -0.51 20.63
C PRO A 254 14.23 -0.62 21.03
N MET A 255 13.41 -1.34 20.24
CA MET A 255 12.02 -1.64 20.63
C MET A 255 11.93 -2.49 21.90
N GLY A 256 12.83 -3.46 22.08
CA GLY A 256 12.89 -4.28 23.29
C GLY A 256 13.36 -3.49 24.52
N ALA A 257 14.15 -2.44 24.31
CA ALA A 257 14.61 -1.51 25.34
C ALA A 257 13.68 -0.30 25.53
N ASN A 258 12.52 -0.26 24.87
CA ASN A 258 11.55 0.85 24.89
C ASN A 258 12.09 2.21 24.38
N ALA A 259 13.27 2.26 23.74
CA ALA A 259 13.97 3.50 23.40
C ALA A 259 13.17 4.44 22.46
N HIS A 260 12.45 3.86 21.50
CA HIS A 260 11.53 4.57 20.60
C HIS A 260 10.40 5.32 21.33
N ASN A 261 9.79 4.71 22.34
CA ASN A 261 8.74 5.35 23.14
C ASN A 261 9.32 6.38 24.10
N ASP A 262 10.44 6.06 24.75
CA ASP A 262 11.18 6.99 25.60
C ASP A 262 11.57 8.26 24.83
N TYR A 263 12.07 8.13 23.60
CA TYR A 263 12.37 9.28 22.73
C TYR A 263 11.11 10.12 22.49
N ALA A 264 10.01 9.48 22.08
CA ALA A 264 8.74 10.16 21.80
C ALA A 264 8.16 10.87 23.03
N ASP A 265 8.23 10.24 24.21
CA ASP A 265 7.66 10.79 25.43
C ASP A 265 8.51 11.90 26.03
N ARG A 266 9.85 11.79 25.94
CA ARG A 266 10.75 12.86 26.38
C ARG A 266 10.65 14.08 25.49
N LYS A 267 10.60 13.89 24.16
CA LYS A 267 10.37 14.98 23.20
C LYS A 267 9.12 15.79 23.56
N ASN A 268 8.03 15.09 23.83
CA ASN A 268 6.73 15.71 24.12
C ASN A 268 6.54 16.12 25.59
N GLY A 269 7.59 16.06 26.42
CA GLY A 269 7.52 16.42 27.85
C GLY A 269 6.63 15.49 28.68
N ARG A 270 6.27 14.30 28.16
CA ARG A 270 5.50 13.26 28.87
C ARG A 270 6.39 12.44 29.81
N GLN A 271 7.71 12.49 29.63
CA GLN A 271 8.72 11.85 30.47
C GLN A 271 9.88 12.81 30.74
N GLU A 272 10.40 12.80 31.97
CA GLU A 272 11.57 13.58 32.37
C GLU A 272 12.85 13.06 31.70
N ILE A 273 13.67 13.97 31.16
CA ILE A 273 15.00 13.63 30.64
C ILE A 273 15.95 13.46 31.82
N ARG A 274 16.33 12.21 32.10
CA ARG A 274 17.27 11.88 33.17
C ARG A 274 18.67 11.65 32.62
N ALA A 275 19.65 12.37 33.16
CA ALA A 275 21.05 12.13 32.86
C ALA A 275 21.48 10.73 33.31
N ILE A 276 22.42 10.13 32.56
CA ILE A 276 23.03 8.84 32.90
C ILE A 276 23.64 8.88 34.31
N HIS A 277 24.32 9.98 34.62
CA HIS A 277 24.91 10.28 35.91
C HIS A 277 25.12 11.80 36.00
N ALA A 278 25.07 12.39 37.20
CA ALA A 278 25.21 13.85 37.38
C ALA A 278 26.52 14.42 36.80
N GLU A 279 27.63 13.68 36.92
CA GLU A 279 28.93 14.08 36.30
C GLU A 279 28.95 14.03 34.77
N LEU A 280 28.03 13.28 34.15
CA LEU A 280 27.98 13.10 32.70
C LEU A 280 26.98 14.03 32.03
N GLU A 281 26.13 14.70 32.81
CA GLU A 281 25.08 15.58 32.29
C GLU A 281 25.65 16.72 31.45
N GLU A 282 26.50 17.56 32.04
CA GLU A 282 27.11 18.70 31.33
C GLU A 282 28.04 18.25 30.18
N PRO A 283 28.93 17.26 30.36
CA PRO A 283 29.84 16.84 29.29
C PRO A 283 29.16 16.19 28.08
N LEU A 284 28.03 15.51 28.29
CA LEU A 284 27.31 14.79 27.22
C LEU A 284 26.14 15.58 26.63
N ARG A 285 25.82 16.74 27.20
CA ARG A 285 24.70 17.59 26.79
C ARG A 285 24.69 17.84 25.28
N ASP A 286 25.78 18.37 24.74
CA ASP A 286 25.89 18.70 23.31
C ASP A 286 25.79 17.47 22.37
N ILE A 287 25.95 16.24 22.89
CA ILE A 287 25.90 14.99 22.13
C ILE A 287 24.49 14.36 22.18
N LEU A 288 23.79 14.51 23.31
CA LEU A 288 22.56 13.79 23.61
C LEU A 288 21.30 14.68 23.66
N ASP A 289 21.44 16.00 23.64
CA ASP A 289 20.31 16.94 23.64
C ASP A 289 19.41 16.77 22.42
N GLU A 290 20.01 16.62 21.23
CA GLU A 290 19.31 16.34 19.96
C GLU A 290 18.43 15.07 20.04
N THR A 291 18.77 14.14 20.95
CA THR A 291 18.06 12.88 21.12
C THR A 291 17.44 12.70 22.50
N PHE A 292 17.20 13.81 23.21
CA PHE A 292 16.50 13.83 24.50
C PHE A 292 17.10 12.85 25.53
N GLY A 293 18.43 12.76 25.56
CA GLY A 293 19.16 11.88 26.48
C GLY A 293 19.14 10.39 26.10
N VAL A 294 18.60 10.02 24.94
CA VAL A 294 18.61 8.65 24.41
C VAL A 294 19.81 8.47 23.49
N ILE A 295 20.62 7.43 23.68
CA ILE A 295 21.70 7.09 22.73
C ILE A 295 21.08 6.36 21.53
N VAL A 296 21.11 6.99 20.35
CA VAL A 296 20.51 6.46 19.12
C VAL A 296 21.58 6.07 18.11
N TYR A 297 22.60 6.91 17.97
CA TYR A 297 23.56 6.84 16.87
C TYR A 297 24.91 6.27 17.27
N GLN A 298 25.57 5.60 16.32
CA GLN A 298 26.94 5.15 16.46
C GLN A 298 27.90 6.33 16.64
N GLU A 299 27.64 7.42 15.94
CA GLU A 299 28.38 8.67 15.99
C GLU A 299 28.30 9.30 17.38
N GLN A 300 27.18 9.15 18.10
CA GLN A 300 27.08 9.57 19.50
C GLN A 300 28.01 8.74 20.40
N VAL A 301 28.10 7.42 20.19
CA VAL A 301 29.04 6.55 20.94
C VAL A 301 30.49 6.97 20.68
N LEU A 302 30.83 7.30 19.43
CA LEU A 302 32.16 7.80 19.08
C LEU A 302 32.46 9.13 19.78
N ALA A 303 31.52 10.08 19.73
CA ALA A 303 31.66 11.40 20.35
C ALA A 303 31.76 11.29 21.88
N ILE A 304 30.96 10.42 22.51
CA ILE A 304 31.03 10.13 23.96
C ILE A 304 32.44 9.65 24.31
N ALA A 305 32.96 8.62 23.64
CA ALA A 305 34.29 8.06 23.93
C ALA A 305 35.41 9.10 23.75
N GLN A 306 35.30 9.98 22.75
CA GLN A 306 36.22 11.12 22.58
C GLN A 306 36.13 12.13 23.73
N LYS A 307 34.90 12.49 24.12
CA LYS A 307 34.63 13.55 25.10
C LYS A 307 34.97 13.12 26.52
N VAL A 308 34.64 11.89 26.93
CA VAL A 308 34.83 11.47 28.34
C VAL A 308 36.06 10.59 28.55
N ALA A 309 36.46 9.78 27.57
CA ALA A 309 37.62 8.87 27.70
C ALA A 309 38.86 9.32 26.92
N GLY A 310 38.75 10.37 26.10
CA GLY A 310 39.88 10.93 25.35
C GLY A 310 40.43 10.06 24.23
N TYR A 311 39.58 9.21 23.67
CA TYR A 311 39.95 8.36 22.54
C TYR A 311 40.25 9.20 21.29
N THR A 312 41.08 8.69 20.38
CA THR A 312 41.12 9.19 18.99
C THR A 312 39.88 8.66 18.24
N LEU A 313 39.52 9.25 17.11
CA LEU A 313 38.43 8.72 16.27
C LEU A 313 38.68 7.27 15.86
N GLY A 314 39.93 6.90 15.57
CA GLY A 314 40.31 5.54 15.22
C GLY A 314 40.09 4.55 16.38
N LYS A 315 40.49 4.92 17.61
CA LYS A 315 40.23 4.11 18.81
C LYS A 315 38.74 4.01 19.12
N ALA A 316 37.99 5.09 18.94
CA ALA A 316 36.54 5.08 19.15
C ALA A 316 35.82 4.14 18.15
N ASP A 317 36.23 4.09 16.89
CA ASP A 317 35.66 3.13 15.92
C ASP A 317 36.00 1.67 16.27
N LEU A 318 37.20 1.42 16.81
CA LEU A 318 37.57 0.09 17.31
C LEU A 318 36.65 -0.34 18.47
N LEU A 319 36.40 0.56 19.42
CA LEU A 319 35.44 0.34 20.51
C LEU A 319 34.04 0.00 19.96
N ARG A 320 33.52 0.84 19.06
CA ARG A 320 32.21 0.61 18.41
C ARG A 320 32.12 -0.77 17.75
N LYS A 321 33.16 -1.19 17.03
CA LYS A 321 33.20 -2.51 16.37
C LYS A 321 33.32 -3.67 17.35
N ALA A 322 34.11 -3.51 18.41
CA ALA A 322 34.24 -4.50 19.46
C ALA A 322 32.88 -4.77 20.11
N MET A 323 32.14 -3.70 20.41
CA MET A 323 30.80 -3.79 20.98
C MET A 323 29.82 -4.48 20.01
N GLY A 324 29.82 -4.12 18.73
CA GLY A 324 28.94 -4.76 17.72
C GLY A 324 29.20 -6.25 17.47
N LYS A 325 30.44 -6.75 17.68
CA LYS A 325 30.79 -8.18 17.47
C LYS A 325 30.54 -9.07 18.68
N LYS A 326 30.16 -8.53 19.84
CA LYS A 326 29.85 -9.27 21.08
C LYS A 326 30.94 -10.24 21.55
N LYS A 327 32.21 -10.01 21.18
CA LYS A 327 33.31 -10.82 21.68
C LYS A 327 33.65 -10.32 23.08
N ARG A 328 33.12 -11.02 24.10
CA ARG A 328 33.26 -10.65 25.51
C ARG A 328 34.71 -10.38 25.91
N GLU A 329 35.63 -11.21 25.43
CA GLU A 329 37.08 -11.04 25.62
C GLU A 329 37.61 -9.69 25.09
N ILE A 330 37.11 -9.21 23.96
CA ILE A 330 37.52 -7.93 23.37
C ILE A 330 36.89 -6.77 24.14
N LEU A 331 35.62 -6.89 24.53
CA LEU A 331 34.91 -5.88 25.31
C LEU A 331 35.55 -5.67 26.69
N ASP A 332 35.88 -6.76 27.37
CA ASP A 332 36.54 -6.72 28.68
C ASP A 332 37.94 -6.10 28.57
N ALA A 333 38.66 -6.38 27.47
CA ALA A 333 39.96 -5.76 27.20
C ALA A 333 39.87 -4.25 26.90
N GLU A 334 38.77 -3.80 26.29
CA GLU A 334 38.54 -2.37 25.98
C GLU A 334 38.05 -1.55 27.18
N PHE A 335 37.50 -2.19 28.22
CA PHE A 335 37.05 -1.47 29.41
C PHE A 335 38.20 -0.79 30.16
N GLY A 336 39.35 -1.46 30.32
CA GLY A 336 40.50 -0.91 31.06
C GLY A 336 41.02 0.42 30.48
N PRO A 337 41.33 0.50 29.17
CA PRO A 337 41.71 1.76 28.52
C PRO A 337 40.62 2.85 28.59
N PHE A 338 39.34 2.47 28.50
CA PHE A 338 38.22 3.41 28.62
C PHE A 338 38.12 4.00 30.02
N GLU A 339 38.17 3.15 31.06
CA GLU A 339 38.16 3.53 32.46
C GLU A 339 39.35 4.45 32.79
N ALA A 340 40.57 4.07 32.40
CA ALA A 340 41.77 4.87 32.64
C ALA A 340 41.66 6.26 31.99
N GLY A 341 41.10 6.33 30.77
CA GLY A 341 40.86 7.59 30.06
C GLY A 341 39.87 8.51 30.78
N MET A 342 38.78 7.96 31.31
CA MET A 342 37.81 8.71 32.11
C MET A 342 38.36 9.15 33.48
N GLN A 343 39.10 8.28 34.17
CA GLN A 343 39.74 8.62 35.44
C GLN A 343 40.75 9.77 35.26
N ALA A 344 41.55 9.74 34.18
CA ALA A 344 42.49 10.81 33.85
C ALA A 344 41.80 12.16 33.58
N ARG A 345 40.50 12.15 33.26
CA ARG A 345 39.66 13.33 33.05
C ARG A 345 38.80 13.72 34.26
N GLY A 346 38.98 13.02 35.39
CA GLY A 346 38.38 13.39 36.68
C GLY A 346 37.03 12.74 36.99
N TYR A 347 36.58 11.75 36.21
CA TYR A 347 35.31 11.05 36.47
C TYR A 347 35.43 9.99 37.56
N ARG A 348 34.43 9.91 38.45
CA ARG A 348 34.37 8.88 39.50
C ARG A 348 33.99 7.52 38.93
N ALA A 349 34.41 6.45 39.61
CA ALA A 349 34.10 5.07 39.24
C ALA A 349 32.60 4.79 39.06
N SER A 350 31.73 5.48 39.82
CA SER A 350 30.27 5.36 39.66
C SER A 350 29.77 5.88 38.31
N ALA A 351 30.30 7.00 37.83
CA ALA A 351 29.96 7.57 36.54
C ALA A 351 30.48 6.70 35.39
N ILE A 352 31.71 6.19 35.51
CA ILE A 352 32.34 5.30 34.52
C ILE A 352 31.52 4.01 34.37
N LYS A 353 31.16 3.38 35.50
CA LYS A 353 30.37 2.17 35.52
C LYS A 353 28.98 2.39 34.91
N ALA A 354 28.28 3.45 35.31
CA ALA A 354 26.96 3.78 34.79
C ALA A 354 26.97 3.98 33.26
N LEU A 355 27.98 4.69 32.74
CA LEU A 355 28.11 4.90 31.29
C LEU A 355 28.42 3.60 30.55
N TRP A 356 29.34 2.79 31.07
CA TRP A 356 29.73 1.53 30.44
C TRP A 356 28.58 0.51 30.40
N GLU A 357 27.82 0.40 31.49
CA GLU A 357 26.63 -0.47 31.57
C GLU A 357 25.53 -0.05 30.58
N ILE A 358 25.49 1.21 30.16
CA ILE A 358 24.63 1.69 29.07
C ILE A 358 25.28 1.41 27.72
N LEU A 359 26.53 1.77 27.48
CA LEU A 359 27.15 1.62 26.15
C LEU A 359 27.21 0.18 25.64
N VAL A 360 27.48 -0.80 26.51
CA VAL A 360 27.63 -2.22 26.14
C VAL A 360 26.35 -2.82 25.52
N PRO A 361 25.17 -2.76 26.16
CA PRO A 361 23.94 -3.25 25.53
C PRO A 361 23.48 -2.37 24.37
N PHE A 362 23.78 -1.06 24.38
CA PHE A 362 23.35 -0.14 23.32
C PHE A 362 24.05 -0.37 21.97
N SER A 363 25.27 -0.92 21.95
CA SER A 363 25.94 -1.21 20.68
C SER A 363 25.20 -2.19 19.78
N ASP A 364 24.35 -3.03 20.38
CA ASP A 364 23.51 -3.98 19.65
C ASP A 364 22.50 -3.28 18.75
N TYR A 365 22.21 -2.02 19.05
CA TYR A 365 21.16 -1.29 18.38
C TYR A 365 21.42 0.20 18.14
N ALA A 366 22.65 0.68 18.34
CA ALA A 366 23.08 1.98 17.80
C ALA A 366 23.07 1.94 16.26
N PHE A 367 22.52 2.97 15.63
CA PHE A 367 22.39 3.06 14.17
C PHE A 367 23.37 4.05 13.55
N ASN A 368 23.72 3.89 12.28
CA ASN A 368 24.61 4.83 11.61
C ASN A 368 23.84 6.10 11.23
N LYS A 369 24.22 7.25 11.80
CA LYS A 369 23.55 8.54 11.59
C LYS A 369 23.59 8.96 10.13
N ALA A 370 24.75 8.84 9.48
CA ALA A 370 24.92 9.20 8.07
C ALA A 370 23.92 8.46 7.16
N HIS A 371 23.79 7.14 7.33
CA HIS A 371 22.86 6.32 6.56
C HIS A 371 21.39 6.71 6.80
N THR A 372 20.99 6.87 8.06
CA THR A 372 19.59 7.24 8.39
C THR A 372 19.24 8.67 7.99
N THR A 373 20.22 9.58 7.97
CA THR A 373 20.03 10.95 7.48
C THR A 373 19.82 10.95 5.96
N GLY A 374 20.64 10.20 5.21
CA GLY A 374 20.48 10.08 3.75
C GLY A 374 19.13 9.48 3.35
N TYR A 375 18.72 8.38 3.97
CA TYR A 375 17.41 7.77 3.72
C TYR A 375 16.26 8.61 4.27
N GLY A 376 16.47 9.29 5.41
CA GLY A 376 15.53 10.24 6.00
C GLY A 376 15.20 11.41 5.07
N LEU A 377 16.15 11.85 4.23
CA LEU A 377 15.90 12.87 3.21
C LEU A 377 14.92 12.37 2.13
N VAL A 378 15.07 11.13 1.67
CA VAL A 378 14.11 10.50 0.74
C VAL A 378 12.74 10.33 1.39
N SER A 379 12.70 9.93 2.68
CA SER A 379 11.44 9.89 3.46
C SER A 379 10.79 11.27 3.59
N TYR A 380 11.59 12.33 3.80
CA TYR A 380 11.10 13.69 3.86
C TYR A 380 10.54 14.15 2.51
N TRP A 381 11.27 13.98 1.41
CA TRP A 381 10.79 14.35 0.08
C TRP A 381 9.50 13.63 -0.30
N THR A 382 9.40 12.33 -0.02
CA THR A 382 8.15 11.58 -0.26
C THR A 382 6.99 12.09 0.58
N ALA A 383 7.22 12.43 1.86
CA ALA A 383 6.20 13.05 2.71
C ALA A 383 5.81 14.46 2.24
N TYR A 384 6.79 15.26 1.82
CA TYR A 384 6.59 16.62 1.32
C TYR A 384 5.75 16.64 0.05
N LEU A 385 6.10 15.80 -0.93
CA LEU A 385 5.34 15.68 -2.17
C LEU A 385 3.94 15.14 -1.91
N LYS A 386 3.77 14.19 -0.99
CA LYS A 386 2.43 13.72 -0.60
C LYS A 386 1.58 14.83 0.05
N ALA A 387 2.18 15.69 0.88
CA ALA A 387 1.48 16.78 1.55
C ALA A 387 1.10 17.92 0.61
N ASN A 388 2.00 18.29 -0.31
CA ASN A 388 1.88 19.52 -1.12
C ASN A 388 1.44 19.26 -2.58
N TYR A 389 1.70 18.07 -3.11
CA TYR A 389 1.40 17.63 -4.47
C TYR A 389 0.72 16.24 -4.48
N PRO A 390 -0.42 16.07 -3.77
CA PRO A 390 -1.01 14.77 -3.50
C PRO A 390 -1.43 14.01 -4.77
N ALA A 391 -2.01 14.69 -5.76
CA ALA A 391 -2.47 14.06 -7.01
C ALA A 391 -1.29 13.51 -7.82
N GLU A 392 -0.22 14.30 -7.95
CA GLU A 392 0.99 13.94 -8.68
C GLU A 392 1.76 12.82 -7.97
N TYR A 393 1.96 12.96 -6.67
CA TYR A 393 2.67 11.96 -5.87
C TYR A 393 1.93 10.61 -5.86
N MET A 394 0.61 10.63 -5.65
CA MET A 394 -0.17 9.41 -5.63
C MET A 394 -0.28 8.77 -7.03
N ALA A 395 -0.30 9.56 -8.11
CA ALA A 395 -0.25 9.01 -9.47
C ALA A 395 1.08 8.29 -9.76
N ALA A 396 2.21 8.88 -9.38
CA ALA A 396 3.53 8.24 -9.48
C ALA A 396 3.61 6.98 -8.61
N LEU A 397 3.10 7.06 -7.37
CA LEU A 397 3.10 5.93 -6.45
C LEU A 397 2.26 4.76 -6.98
N LEU A 398 1.05 5.02 -7.49
CA LEU A 398 0.18 4.02 -8.13
C LEU A 398 0.85 3.38 -9.33
N THR A 399 1.50 4.19 -10.17
CA THR A 399 2.27 3.72 -11.33
C THR A 399 3.40 2.77 -10.92
N SER A 400 4.08 3.06 -9.81
CA SER A 400 5.20 2.25 -9.29
C SER A 400 4.78 0.88 -8.76
N VAL A 401 3.49 0.65 -8.48
CA VAL A 401 2.95 -0.62 -7.99
C VAL A 401 1.87 -1.22 -8.88
N ARG A 402 1.74 -0.76 -10.14
CA ARG A 402 0.66 -1.18 -11.06
C ARG A 402 0.52 -2.70 -11.25
N ASP A 403 1.62 -3.43 -11.09
CA ASP A 403 1.71 -4.89 -11.22
C ASP A 403 1.36 -5.62 -9.91
N ASP A 404 1.38 -4.92 -8.77
CA ASP A 404 1.02 -5.41 -7.44
C ASP A 404 -0.41 -4.95 -7.10
N LYS A 405 -1.39 -5.82 -7.37
CA LYS A 405 -2.81 -5.49 -7.25
C LYS A 405 -3.24 -5.20 -5.81
N ASP A 406 -2.65 -5.90 -4.85
CA ASP A 406 -2.93 -5.70 -3.43
C ASP A 406 -2.47 -4.30 -2.98
N LYS A 407 -1.24 -3.89 -3.36
CA LYS A 407 -0.74 -2.54 -3.07
C LYS A 407 -1.45 -1.45 -3.87
N SER A 408 -1.80 -1.74 -5.13
CA SER A 408 -2.57 -0.82 -5.95
C SER A 408 -3.90 -0.49 -5.27
N ALA A 409 -4.67 -1.51 -4.87
CA ALA A 409 -5.94 -1.31 -4.16
C ALA A 409 -5.75 -0.51 -2.86
N LEU A 410 -4.70 -0.79 -2.09
CA LEU A 410 -4.36 -0.06 -0.87
C LEU A 410 -4.13 1.44 -1.13
N TYR A 411 -3.35 1.81 -2.15
CA TYR A 411 -3.10 3.22 -2.48
C TYR A 411 -4.29 3.91 -3.16
N LEU A 412 -5.11 3.17 -3.89
CA LEU A 412 -6.36 3.71 -4.45
C LEU A 412 -7.34 4.09 -3.34
N ASN A 413 -7.45 3.27 -2.29
CA ASN A 413 -8.24 3.60 -1.10
C ASN A 413 -7.65 4.81 -0.35
N GLU A 414 -6.32 4.94 -0.30
CA GLU A 414 -5.66 6.12 0.26
C GLU A 414 -5.98 7.40 -0.53
N CYS A 415 -6.01 7.33 -1.88
CA CYS A 415 -6.42 8.46 -2.72
C CYS A 415 -7.83 8.95 -2.34
N ARG A 416 -8.78 8.02 -2.20
CA ARG A 416 -10.14 8.33 -1.75
C ARG A 416 -10.16 9.01 -0.39
N ARG A 417 -9.41 8.47 0.58
CA ARG A 417 -9.29 9.04 1.93
C ARG A 417 -8.71 10.46 1.91
N MET A 418 -7.80 10.74 0.99
CA MET A 418 -7.21 12.06 0.77
C MET A 418 -8.10 13.01 -0.02
N GLY A 419 -9.26 12.55 -0.52
CA GLY A 419 -10.15 13.33 -1.39
C GLY A 419 -9.66 13.47 -2.83
N VAL A 420 -8.66 12.70 -3.26
CA VAL A 420 -8.15 12.66 -4.64
C VAL A 420 -8.96 11.65 -5.43
N LYS A 421 -9.72 12.12 -6.42
CA LYS A 421 -10.54 11.20 -7.23
C LYS A 421 -9.67 10.50 -8.26
N VAL A 422 -9.85 9.19 -8.38
CA VAL A 422 -9.26 8.42 -9.48
C VAL A 422 -10.35 8.25 -10.52
N LEU A 423 -10.20 8.91 -11.66
CA LEU A 423 -11.14 8.89 -12.78
C LEU A 423 -10.95 7.60 -13.59
N PRO A 424 -12.03 7.03 -14.16
CA PRO A 424 -11.96 5.79 -14.93
C PRO A 424 -11.01 5.93 -16.12
N PRO A 425 -10.42 4.82 -16.60
CA PRO A 425 -9.60 4.84 -17.79
C PRO A 425 -10.44 5.30 -18.99
N ASP A 426 -9.77 5.87 -19.98
CA ASP A 426 -10.42 6.36 -21.20
C ASP A 426 -9.46 6.29 -22.38
N VAL A 427 -9.88 5.68 -23.49
CA VAL A 427 -9.01 5.50 -24.66
C VAL A 427 -8.59 6.81 -25.32
N ASN A 428 -9.31 7.90 -25.10
CA ASN A 428 -9.01 9.21 -25.68
C ASN A 428 -8.08 10.06 -24.80
N THR A 429 -8.13 9.90 -23.47
CA THR A 429 -7.45 10.79 -22.51
C THR A 429 -6.46 10.11 -21.58
N SER A 430 -6.59 8.80 -21.29
CA SER A 430 -5.64 8.08 -20.43
C SER A 430 -4.34 7.76 -21.15
N ASP A 431 -3.21 7.95 -20.49
CA ASP A 431 -1.90 7.46 -20.95
C ASP A 431 -1.56 6.08 -20.38
N ALA A 432 -0.33 5.61 -20.59
CA ALA A 432 0.14 4.35 -20.02
C ALA A 432 0.16 4.37 -18.49
N ASN A 433 0.69 5.44 -17.89
CA ASN A 433 0.80 5.59 -16.45
C ASN A 433 -0.41 6.32 -15.87
N PHE A 434 -0.59 6.23 -14.56
CA PHE A 434 -1.56 7.09 -13.87
C PHE A 434 -1.13 8.54 -14.06
N THR A 435 -2.06 9.38 -14.49
CA THR A 435 -1.75 10.75 -14.94
C THR A 435 -2.45 11.75 -14.03
N PRO A 436 -1.75 12.66 -13.35
CA PRO A 436 -2.41 13.72 -12.59
C PRO A 436 -3.18 14.66 -13.53
N THR A 437 -4.37 15.09 -13.12
CA THR A 437 -5.24 15.98 -13.90
C THR A 437 -5.93 16.96 -12.95
N GLY A 438 -5.41 18.18 -12.87
CA GLY A 438 -5.84 19.16 -11.87
C GLY A 438 -5.56 18.63 -10.46
N THR A 439 -6.60 18.41 -9.66
CA THR A 439 -6.52 17.84 -8.31
C THR A 439 -6.76 16.33 -8.26
N ASP A 440 -7.07 15.71 -9.39
CA ASP A 440 -7.49 14.32 -9.51
C ASP A 440 -6.46 13.50 -10.31
N ILE A 441 -6.70 12.19 -10.45
CA ILE A 441 -5.83 11.26 -11.16
C ILE A 441 -6.64 10.53 -12.23
N ARG A 442 -6.16 10.48 -13.46
CA ARG A 442 -6.70 9.62 -14.51
C ARG A 442 -6.04 8.23 -14.45
N PHE A 443 -6.86 7.18 -14.48
CA PHE A 443 -6.36 5.80 -14.46
C PHE A 443 -5.48 5.50 -15.68
N GLY A 444 -4.32 4.88 -15.45
CA GLY A 444 -3.39 4.49 -16.51
C GLY A 444 -3.83 3.21 -17.22
N LEU A 445 -3.82 3.21 -18.56
CA LEU A 445 -4.25 2.04 -19.35
C LEU A 445 -3.39 0.80 -19.13
N SER A 446 -2.11 0.97 -18.75
CA SER A 446 -1.19 -0.16 -18.47
C SER A 446 -1.53 -0.90 -17.18
N ALA A 447 -2.27 -0.27 -16.26
CA ALA A 447 -2.69 -0.89 -15.01
C ALA A 447 -3.95 -1.79 -15.19
N ILE A 448 -4.62 -1.73 -16.34
CA ILE A 448 -5.79 -2.57 -16.63
C ILE A 448 -5.34 -4.01 -16.81
N ARG A 449 -6.04 -4.95 -16.15
CA ARG A 449 -5.75 -6.38 -16.28
C ARG A 449 -5.78 -6.83 -17.74
N ASN A 450 -4.79 -7.63 -18.15
CA ASN A 450 -4.60 -8.15 -19.52
C ASN A 450 -4.20 -7.11 -20.58
N VAL A 451 -3.96 -5.85 -20.23
CA VAL A 451 -3.51 -4.82 -21.18
C VAL A 451 -2.01 -4.59 -21.01
N GLY A 452 -1.23 -4.87 -22.04
CA GLY A 452 0.24 -4.71 -22.00
C GLY A 452 0.70 -3.31 -22.42
N THR A 453 1.88 -2.88 -21.97
CA THR A 453 2.44 -1.56 -22.27
C THR A 453 2.51 -1.25 -23.77
N HIS A 454 2.94 -2.21 -24.60
CA HIS A 454 3.01 -2.03 -26.05
C HIS A 454 1.65 -1.83 -26.73
N VAL A 455 0.59 -2.42 -26.17
CA VAL A 455 -0.79 -2.20 -26.64
C VAL A 455 -1.18 -0.75 -26.36
N VAL A 456 -0.88 -0.25 -25.16
CA VAL A 456 -1.19 1.13 -24.79
C VAL A 456 -0.41 2.12 -25.66
N GLU A 457 0.90 1.90 -25.86
CA GLU A 457 1.71 2.73 -26.76
C GLU A 457 1.10 2.81 -28.16
N ALA A 458 0.56 1.70 -28.67
CA ALA A 458 -0.12 1.67 -29.96
C ALA A 458 -1.45 2.44 -29.95
N ILE A 459 -2.24 2.37 -28.87
CA ILE A 459 -3.48 3.16 -28.71
C ILE A 459 -3.16 4.65 -28.69
N VAL A 460 -2.20 5.07 -27.85
CA VAL A 460 -1.79 6.47 -27.71
C VAL A 460 -1.24 6.98 -29.04
N ARG A 461 -0.35 6.24 -29.70
CA ARG A 461 0.17 6.59 -31.03
C ARG A 461 -0.96 6.76 -32.05
N ALA A 462 -1.94 5.86 -32.05
CA ALA A 462 -3.06 5.93 -33.00
C ALA A 462 -3.87 7.23 -32.82
N ARG A 463 -4.23 7.61 -31.58
CA ARG A 463 -4.97 8.87 -31.34
C ARG A 463 -4.13 10.12 -31.59
N THR A 464 -2.82 10.09 -31.34
CA THR A 464 -1.93 11.22 -31.60
C THR A 464 -1.74 11.46 -33.10
N VAL A 465 -1.61 10.40 -33.90
CA VAL A 465 -1.36 10.51 -35.35
C VAL A 465 -2.67 10.65 -36.16
N ARG A 466 -3.74 9.96 -35.76
CA ARG A 466 -5.00 9.85 -36.53
C ARG A 466 -6.17 10.61 -35.89
N GLY A 467 -5.93 11.33 -34.79
CA GLY A 467 -6.95 12.05 -34.02
C GLY A 467 -7.74 11.16 -33.07
N ALA A 468 -8.50 11.79 -32.17
CA ALA A 468 -9.35 11.12 -31.17
C ALA A 468 -10.34 10.13 -31.80
N PHE A 469 -10.71 9.10 -31.05
CA PHE A 469 -11.69 8.10 -31.44
C PHE A 469 -13.10 8.65 -31.23
N ALA A 470 -13.91 8.62 -32.29
CA ALA A 470 -15.30 9.10 -32.23
C ALA A 470 -16.26 8.05 -31.65
N ASP A 471 -16.06 6.78 -32.03
CA ASP A 471 -16.86 5.64 -31.59
C ASP A 471 -16.01 4.34 -31.59
N PHE A 472 -16.59 3.22 -31.18
CA PHE A 472 -15.89 1.95 -31.08
C PHE A 472 -15.42 1.39 -32.45
N SER A 473 -16.17 1.67 -33.52
CA SER A 473 -15.81 1.26 -34.89
C SER A 473 -14.60 2.05 -35.37
N ASP A 474 -14.60 3.37 -35.12
CA ASP A 474 -13.50 4.28 -35.44
C ASP A 474 -12.24 3.92 -34.64
N PHE A 475 -12.38 3.51 -33.38
CA PHE A 475 -11.29 2.94 -32.59
C PHE A 475 -10.66 1.74 -33.30
N LEU A 476 -11.44 0.69 -33.60
CA LEU A 476 -10.92 -0.52 -34.26
C LEU A 476 -10.28 -0.22 -35.62
N ARG A 477 -10.83 0.73 -36.38
CA ARG A 477 -10.26 1.15 -37.67
C ARG A 477 -8.90 1.85 -37.50
N LYS A 478 -8.77 2.76 -36.54
CA LYS A 478 -7.57 3.58 -36.35
C LYS A 478 -6.40 2.84 -35.69
N VAL A 479 -6.66 1.94 -34.75
CA VAL A 479 -5.60 1.27 -33.97
C VAL A 479 -4.79 0.25 -34.76
N ASP A 480 -3.61 -0.10 -34.25
CA ASP A 480 -2.74 -1.14 -34.79
C ASP A 480 -3.36 -2.55 -34.63
N PRO A 481 -3.12 -3.50 -35.55
CA PRO A 481 -3.53 -4.90 -35.38
C PRO A 481 -3.15 -5.52 -34.03
N LEU A 482 -2.03 -5.09 -33.43
CA LEU A 482 -1.59 -5.52 -32.09
C LEU A 482 -2.65 -5.25 -31.00
N VAL A 483 -3.42 -4.17 -31.15
CA VAL A 483 -4.47 -3.75 -30.20
C VAL A 483 -5.75 -4.57 -30.38
N CYS A 484 -5.99 -5.09 -31.59
CA CYS A 484 -7.16 -5.89 -31.95
C CYS A 484 -7.08 -7.32 -31.40
N ASN A 485 -6.78 -7.48 -30.11
CA ASN A 485 -6.86 -8.76 -29.41
C ASN A 485 -8.18 -8.83 -28.62
N LYS A 486 -8.96 -9.90 -28.83
CA LYS A 486 -10.27 -10.11 -28.20
C LYS A 486 -10.24 -9.91 -26.68
N ARG A 487 -9.23 -10.46 -25.99
CA ARG A 487 -9.09 -10.36 -24.53
C ARG A 487 -8.71 -8.96 -24.08
N VAL A 488 -7.89 -8.25 -24.86
CA VAL A 488 -7.52 -6.84 -24.59
C VAL A 488 -8.74 -5.95 -24.70
N VAL A 489 -9.49 -6.07 -25.80
CA VAL A 489 -10.69 -5.28 -26.05
C VAL A 489 -11.75 -5.58 -24.99
N GLU A 490 -11.97 -6.85 -24.65
CA GLU A 490 -12.87 -7.26 -23.56
C GLU A 490 -12.50 -6.57 -22.24
N SER A 491 -11.21 -6.58 -21.87
CA SER A 491 -10.72 -5.93 -20.66
C SER A 491 -10.89 -4.40 -20.69
N LEU A 492 -10.66 -3.75 -21.83
CA LEU A 492 -10.89 -2.31 -22.00
C LEU A 492 -12.38 -1.94 -21.86
N VAL A 493 -13.28 -2.75 -22.41
CA VAL A 493 -14.74 -2.55 -22.25
C VAL A 493 -15.14 -2.71 -20.79
N LYS A 494 -14.75 -3.82 -20.14
CA LYS A 494 -15.08 -4.08 -18.72
C LYS A 494 -14.54 -2.99 -17.78
N ALA A 495 -13.37 -2.46 -18.10
CA ALA A 495 -12.72 -1.35 -17.39
C ALA A 495 -13.40 0.02 -17.58
N GLY A 496 -14.31 0.18 -18.55
CA GLY A 496 -14.93 1.46 -18.87
C GLY A 496 -14.13 2.38 -19.78
N ALA A 497 -13.08 1.87 -20.43
CA ALA A 497 -12.21 2.67 -21.28
C ALA A 497 -12.92 3.29 -22.51
N PHE A 498 -14.11 2.79 -22.87
CA PHE A 498 -14.91 3.26 -24.00
C PHE A 498 -16.15 4.06 -23.57
N ASP A 499 -16.37 4.31 -22.28
CA ASP A 499 -17.59 4.96 -21.79
C ASP A 499 -17.79 6.36 -22.40
N SER A 500 -16.70 7.10 -22.67
CA SER A 500 -16.76 8.42 -23.31
C SER A 500 -17.28 8.40 -24.75
N LEU A 501 -17.28 7.22 -25.39
CA LEU A 501 -17.76 7.03 -26.76
C LEU A 501 -19.30 6.85 -26.81
N GLY A 502 -19.98 6.81 -25.65
CA GLY A 502 -21.44 6.74 -25.57
C GLY A 502 -22.03 5.36 -25.84
N HIS A 503 -21.22 4.31 -25.79
CA HIS A 503 -21.66 2.93 -25.93
C HIS A 503 -21.90 2.27 -24.57
N THR A 504 -22.85 1.33 -24.51
CA THR A 504 -23.04 0.48 -23.32
C THR A 504 -21.96 -0.60 -23.26
N ARG A 505 -21.49 -0.92 -22.06
CA ARG A 505 -20.47 -1.98 -21.87
C ARG A 505 -21.04 -3.34 -22.24
N ARG A 506 -22.30 -3.62 -21.86
CA ARG A 506 -22.99 -4.84 -22.26
C ARG A 506 -23.13 -4.97 -23.78
N GLY A 507 -23.54 -3.91 -24.45
CA GLY A 507 -23.67 -3.88 -25.91
C GLY A 507 -22.34 -4.15 -26.60
N LEU A 508 -21.26 -3.49 -26.16
CA LEU A 508 -19.92 -3.71 -26.70
C LEU A 508 -19.46 -5.15 -26.47
N LEU A 509 -19.66 -5.72 -25.28
CA LEU A 509 -19.27 -7.10 -24.99
C LEU A 509 -20.04 -8.14 -25.80
N ALA A 510 -21.28 -7.84 -26.22
CA ALA A 510 -22.02 -8.72 -27.11
C ALA A 510 -21.40 -8.80 -28.51
N VAL A 511 -20.82 -7.70 -29.01
CA VAL A 511 -20.36 -7.58 -30.41
C VAL A 511 -18.84 -7.58 -30.59
N HIS A 512 -18.06 -7.40 -29.53
CA HIS A 512 -16.61 -7.16 -29.63
C HIS A 512 -15.85 -8.29 -30.35
N LEU A 513 -16.25 -9.56 -30.19
CA LEU A 513 -15.57 -10.69 -30.83
C LEU A 513 -15.67 -10.60 -32.35
N GLU A 514 -16.87 -10.39 -32.86
CA GLU A 514 -17.16 -10.27 -34.29
C GLU A 514 -16.56 -8.98 -34.87
N ALA A 515 -16.67 -7.87 -34.13
CA ALA A 515 -16.10 -6.58 -34.53
C ALA A 515 -14.57 -6.65 -34.66
N VAL A 516 -13.89 -7.33 -33.73
CA VAL A 516 -12.42 -7.52 -33.78
C VAL A 516 -12.02 -8.42 -34.95
N ASP A 517 -12.75 -9.51 -35.22
CA ASP A 517 -12.45 -10.39 -36.36
C ASP A 517 -12.58 -9.62 -37.68
N ALA A 518 -13.68 -8.88 -37.88
CA ALA A 518 -13.90 -8.06 -39.06
C ALA A 518 -12.82 -6.97 -39.25
N ALA A 519 -12.35 -6.38 -38.14
CA ALA A 519 -11.30 -5.36 -38.18
C ALA A 519 -9.94 -5.96 -38.61
N ILE A 520 -9.61 -7.16 -38.12
CA ILE A 520 -8.37 -7.86 -38.49
C ILE A 520 -8.39 -8.22 -39.98
N ASP A 521 -9.50 -8.75 -40.48
CA ASP A 521 -9.61 -9.14 -41.89
C ASP A 521 -9.46 -7.93 -42.82
N THR A 522 -10.09 -6.80 -42.47
CA THR A 522 -9.94 -5.53 -43.19
C THR A 522 -8.47 -5.06 -43.19
N LYS A 523 -7.82 -5.05 -42.02
CA LYS A 523 -6.40 -4.63 -41.90
C LYS A 523 -5.45 -5.55 -42.65
N ARG A 524 -5.74 -6.85 -42.74
CA ARG A 524 -4.97 -7.80 -43.55
C ARG A 524 -5.13 -7.50 -45.05
N ALA A 525 -6.34 -7.21 -45.52
CA ALA A 525 -6.58 -6.84 -46.91
C ALA A 525 -5.83 -5.55 -47.30
N GLU A 526 -5.85 -4.53 -46.44
CA GLU A 526 -5.10 -3.27 -46.61
C GLU A 526 -3.58 -3.53 -46.70
N ALA A 527 -3.03 -4.37 -45.82
CA ALA A 527 -1.59 -4.67 -45.78
C ALA A 527 -1.10 -5.43 -47.03
N VAL A 528 -2.00 -6.16 -47.71
CA VAL A 528 -1.71 -6.89 -48.97
C VAL A 528 -1.87 -5.98 -50.19
N GLY A 529 -2.28 -4.71 -50.02
CA GLY A 529 -2.47 -3.76 -51.11
C GLY A 529 -3.73 -4.02 -51.95
N GLN A 530 -4.66 -4.84 -51.45
CA GLN A 530 -6.03 -4.88 -51.96
C GLN A 530 -6.79 -3.65 -51.46
N PHE A 531 -6.53 -2.51 -52.09
CA PHE A 531 -7.48 -1.41 -52.05
C PHE A 531 -8.67 -1.79 -52.93
N ASP A 532 -9.87 -1.65 -52.39
CA ASP A 532 -11.10 -1.89 -53.14
C ASP A 532 -11.19 -0.86 -54.28
N LEU A 533 -10.76 -1.27 -55.48
CA LEU A 533 -10.64 -0.44 -56.68
C LEU A 533 -12.02 -0.17 -57.34
N PHE A 534 -13.11 -0.54 -56.67
CA PHE A 534 -14.50 -0.40 -57.13
C PHE A 534 -15.35 0.49 -56.20
N GLY A 535 -14.76 1.52 -55.60
CA GLY A 535 -15.49 2.59 -54.91
C GLY A 535 -16.22 3.53 -55.88
N GLY A 536 -17.15 3.00 -56.67
CA GLY A 536 -18.02 3.76 -57.58
C GLY A 536 -19.49 3.40 -57.35
N ASP A 537 -20.22 4.32 -56.71
CA ASP A 537 -21.65 4.59 -56.89
C ASP A 537 -22.69 3.46 -56.71
N ASP A 538 -22.51 2.57 -55.73
CA ASP A 538 -23.63 1.75 -55.21
C ASP A 538 -23.57 1.60 -53.69
N GLU A 539 -24.69 1.92 -53.02
CA GLU A 539 -24.94 1.84 -51.56
C GLU A 539 -24.91 0.41 -50.97
N ALA A 540 -24.10 -0.50 -51.51
CA ALA A 540 -24.07 -1.91 -51.10
C ALA A 540 -22.67 -2.54 -51.03
N ALA A 541 -21.63 -1.74 -50.73
CA ALA A 541 -20.38 -2.30 -50.24
C ALA A 541 -20.55 -2.65 -48.74
N VAL A 542 -20.49 -3.95 -48.41
CA VAL A 542 -20.34 -4.46 -47.03
C VAL A 542 -18.90 -4.17 -46.55
N GLY A 543 -18.54 -2.89 -46.56
CA GLY A 543 -17.32 -2.35 -46.03
C GLY A 543 -17.55 -1.87 -44.59
N PHE A 544 -16.45 -1.73 -43.87
CA PHE A 544 -16.31 -1.27 -42.48
C PHE A 544 -16.79 0.21 -42.26
N GLY A 545 -17.93 0.60 -42.84
CA GLY A 545 -18.52 1.94 -42.81
C GLY A 545 -19.96 1.98 -42.29
N ALA A 546 -20.62 0.84 -42.12
CA ALA A 546 -21.88 0.78 -41.38
C ALA A 546 -21.57 0.83 -39.87
N PRO A 547 -22.19 1.73 -39.08
CA PRO A 547 -21.96 1.79 -37.65
C PRO A 547 -22.36 0.44 -37.01
N LEU A 548 -21.45 -0.13 -36.21
CA LEU A 548 -21.73 -1.32 -35.41
C LEU A 548 -23.00 -1.06 -34.58
N LEU A 549 -24.00 -1.93 -34.73
CA LEU A 549 -25.23 -1.87 -33.95
C LEU A 549 -24.95 -2.36 -32.52
N VAL A 550 -24.58 -1.43 -31.66
CA VAL A 550 -24.39 -1.67 -30.22
C VAL A 550 -25.75 -1.55 -29.52
N SER A 551 -26.13 -2.57 -28.76
CA SER A 551 -27.37 -2.53 -27.97
C SER A 551 -27.34 -1.38 -26.98
N VAL A 552 -28.49 -0.72 -26.78
CA VAL A 552 -28.67 0.30 -25.73
C VAL A 552 -28.97 -0.29 -24.35
N GLU A 553 -29.12 -1.62 -24.28
CA GLU A 553 -29.36 -2.33 -23.03
C GLU A 553 -28.07 -2.41 -22.21
N GLU A 554 -28.11 -1.92 -20.98
CA GLU A 554 -26.97 -1.95 -20.06
C GLU A 554 -27.21 -2.92 -18.90
N TRP A 555 -26.13 -3.34 -18.24
CA TRP A 555 -26.23 -4.08 -16.98
C TRP A 555 -26.70 -3.20 -15.83
N ASP A 556 -27.13 -3.86 -14.75
CA ASP A 556 -27.28 -3.18 -13.48
C ASP A 556 -25.92 -2.66 -12.97
N LYS A 557 -26.00 -1.68 -12.07
CA LYS A 557 -24.82 -1.02 -11.48
C LYS A 557 -23.91 -2.02 -10.76
N THR A 558 -24.49 -3.02 -10.11
CA THR A 558 -23.74 -4.03 -9.34
C THR A 558 -22.79 -4.83 -10.24
N ILE A 559 -23.27 -5.26 -11.41
CA ILE A 559 -22.46 -6.00 -12.39
C ILE A 559 -21.39 -5.09 -13.00
N LEU A 560 -21.72 -3.83 -13.35
CA LEU A 560 -20.73 -2.87 -13.88
C LEU A 560 -19.58 -2.65 -12.90
N LEU A 561 -19.91 -2.41 -11.63
CA LEU A 561 -18.94 -2.23 -10.56
C LEU A 561 -18.12 -3.49 -10.30
N ALA A 562 -18.73 -4.68 -10.39
CA ALA A 562 -18.00 -5.94 -10.27
C ALA A 562 -16.94 -6.10 -11.38
N TYR A 563 -17.26 -5.74 -12.63
CA TYR A 563 -16.30 -5.75 -13.74
C TYR A 563 -15.18 -4.73 -13.57
N GLU A 564 -15.49 -3.52 -13.09
CA GLU A 564 -14.45 -2.53 -12.78
C GLU A 564 -13.49 -3.06 -11.74
N ARG A 565 -13.99 -3.62 -10.65
CA ARG A 565 -13.12 -4.19 -9.64
C ARG A 565 -12.28 -5.34 -10.17
N GLU A 566 -12.86 -6.20 -11.00
CA GLU A 566 -12.12 -7.31 -11.64
C GLU A 566 -10.96 -6.80 -12.51
N MET A 567 -11.16 -5.70 -13.24
CA MET A 567 -10.18 -5.17 -14.21
C MET A 567 -9.22 -4.12 -13.63
N LEU A 568 -9.69 -3.31 -12.68
CA LEU A 568 -9.02 -2.13 -12.14
C LEU A 568 -8.58 -2.31 -10.68
N GLY A 569 -9.16 -3.26 -9.95
CA GLY A 569 -8.87 -3.53 -8.53
C GLY A 569 -9.70 -2.72 -7.54
N LEU A 570 -10.52 -1.76 -8.00
CA LEU A 570 -11.46 -1.00 -7.19
C LEU A 570 -12.69 -0.58 -8.00
N TYR A 571 -13.69 -0.04 -7.31
CA TYR A 571 -14.81 0.67 -7.90
C TYR A 571 -14.39 2.09 -8.33
N VAL A 572 -14.29 2.39 -9.63
CA VAL A 572 -13.71 3.67 -10.09
C VAL A 572 -14.79 4.65 -10.51
N SER A 573 -15.81 4.19 -11.21
CA SER A 573 -16.89 5.06 -11.71
C SER A 573 -17.87 5.49 -10.63
N ASP A 574 -18.12 4.64 -9.63
CA ASP A 574 -19.17 4.82 -8.64
C ASP A 574 -18.88 3.98 -7.37
N HIS A 575 -19.65 4.14 -6.29
CA HIS A 575 -19.49 3.40 -5.03
C HIS A 575 -20.69 2.47 -4.81
N PRO A 576 -20.51 1.23 -4.30
CA PRO A 576 -21.63 0.32 -4.01
C PRO A 576 -22.67 0.87 -3.02
N LEU A 577 -22.27 1.83 -2.17
CA LEU A 577 -23.18 2.49 -1.22
C LEU A 577 -23.99 3.65 -1.85
N LEU A 578 -23.64 4.11 -3.05
CA LEU A 578 -24.38 5.18 -3.73
C LEU A 578 -25.72 4.64 -4.27
N GLY A 579 -26.82 5.15 -3.75
CA GLY A 579 -28.20 4.69 -3.96
C GLY A 579 -28.88 4.06 -2.73
N ILE A 580 -28.12 3.72 -1.68
CA ILE A 580 -28.64 3.13 -0.43
C ILE A 580 -28.32 3.98 0.80
N GLU A 581 -27.88 5.23 0.62
CA GLU A 581 -27.39 6.12 1.67
C GLU A 581 -28.46 6.41 2.71
N HIS A 582 -29.71 6.62 2.27
CA HIS A 582 -30.81 6.90 3.18
C HIS A 582 -31.22 5.66 3.99
N ALA A 583 -31.15 4.48 3.38
CA ALA A 583 -31.46 3.21 4.05
C ALA A 583 -30.38 2.85 5.08
N LEU A 584 -29.12 3.01 4.71
CA LEU A 584 -27.98 2.80 5.62
C LEU A 584 -27.94 3.88 6.71
N GLY A 585 -28.17 5.15 6.34
CA GLY A 585 -28.23 6.31 7.23
C GLY A 585 -29.28 6.16 8.34
N ALA A 586 -30.39 5.49 8.07
CA ALA A 586 -31.43 5.20 9.06
C ALA A 586 -31.03 4.11 10.09
N LEU A 587 -29.98 3.34 9.81
CA LEU A 587 -29.50 2.23 10.64
C LEU A 587 -28.22 2.57 11.41
N ILE A 588 -27.63 3.74 11.18
CA ILE A 588 -26.34 4.15 11.76
C ILE A 588 -26.52 5.43 12.58
N ASP A 589 -25.69 5.61 13.60
CA ASP A 589 -25.73 6.78 14.47
C ASP A 589 -24.93 7.96 13.89
N MET A 590 -23.90 7.67 13.09
CA MET A 590 -23.00 8.66 12.49
C MET A 590 -22.20 8.08 11.32
N SER A 591 -21.61 8.95 10.49
CA SER A 591 -20.66 8.55 9.44
C SER A 591 -19.29 8.17 9.99
N LEU A 592 -18.53 7.40 9.20
CA LEU A 592 -17.18 6.97 9.55
C LEU A 592 -16.20 8.15 9.64
N ALA A 593 -16.42 9.21 8.85
CA ALA A 593 -15.67 10.46 8.97
C ALA A 593 -15.91 11.15 10.32
N THR A 594 -17.17 11.22 10.76
CA THR A 594 -17.53 11.82 12.06
C THR A 594 -16.95 11.03 13.24
N LEU A 595 -16.97 9.70 13.15
CA LEU A 595 -16.32 8.83 14.13
C LEU A 595 -14.80 9.04 14.19
N SER A 596 -14.21 9.46 13.08
CA SER A 596 -12.78 9.73 12.94
C SER A 596 -12.36 11.10 13.49
N ASP A 597 -13.29 11.95 13.93
CA ASP A 597 -13.00 13.23 14.57
C ASP A 597 -12.79 13.07 16.09
N GLN A 598 -11.77 13.71 16.65
CA GLN A 598 -11.39 13.55 18.07
C GLN A 598 -12.43 14.14 19.04
N ASP A 599 -13.09 15.24 18.68
CA ASP A 599 -14.05 15.91 19.55
C ASP A 599 -15.35 15.09 19.69
N SER A 600 -15.75 14.39 18.63
CA SER A 600 -16.94 13.53 18.59
C SER A 600 -16.78 12.22 19.38
N ARG A 601 -15.55 11.78 19.66
CA ARG A 601 -15.26 10.51 20.35
C ARG A 601 -15.43 10.57 21.87
N ARG A 602 -15.36 11.76 22.48
CA ARG A 602 -15.36 11.92 23.95
C ARG A 602 -16.70 11.61 24.61
N ASP A 603 -17.80 11.62 23.84
CA ASP A 603 -19.18 11.40 24.33
C ASP A 603 -19.76 10.02 23.97
N ALA A 604 -19.05 9.19 23.20
CA ALA A 604 -19.61 8.00 22.54
C ALA A 604 -19.07 6.68 23.11
N SER A 605 -19.74 6.12 24.14
CA SER A 605 -19.32 4.84 24.73
C SER A 605 -19.67 3.60 23.86
N ILE A 606 -20.75 3.66 23.09
CA ILE A 606 -21.19 2.65 22.12
C ILE A 606 -21.92 3.38 20.97
N VAL A 607 -21.55 3.11 19.72
CA VAL A 607 -22.19 3.66 18.52
C VAL A 607 -22.40 2.58 17.46
N THR A 608 -23.31 2.85 16.55
CA THR A 608 -23.62 2.01 15.39
C THR A 608 -23.11 2.71 14.15
N ILE A 609 -22.24 2.03 13.41
CA ILE A 609 -21.69 2.48 12.14
C ILE A 609 -22.05 1.49 11.05
N GLY A 610 -21.98 1.91 9.80
CA GLY A 610 -22.30 1.05 8.67
C GLY A 610 -21.54 1.46 7.43
N GLY A 611 -21.22 0.47 6.60
CA GLY A 611 -20.43 0.68 5.40
C GLY A 611 -20.18 -0.62 4.66
N LEU A 612 -19.40 -0.52 3.59
CA LEU A 612 -18.94 -1.63 2.78
C LEU A 612 -17.66 -2.22 3.36
N VAL A 613 -17.55 -3.55 3.39
CA VAL A 613 -16.28 -4.20 3.76
C VAL A 613 -15.28 -4.08 2.61
N SER A 614 -14.25 -3.24 2.78
CA SER A 614 -13.21 -3.02 1.78
C SER A 614 -12.01 -3.96 1.91
N SER A 615 -11.74 -4.48 3.11
CA SER A 615 -10.76 -5.56 3.29
C SER A 615 -11.05 -6.40 4.55
N LEU A 616 -10.67 -7.68 4.51
CA LEU A 616 -10.84 -8.61 5.61
C LEU A 616 -9.55 -9.39 5.89
N THR A 617 -8.90 -9.10 7.03
CA THR A 617 -7.72 -9.84 7.49
C THR A 617 -8.07 -10.77 8.64
N ARG A 618 -8.02 -12.08 8.39
CA ARG A 618 -8.21 -13.11 9.42
C ARG A 618 -6.89 -13.41 10.13
N LYS A 619 -6.88 -13.39 11.45
CA LYS A 619 -5.69 -13.57 12.30
C LYS A 619 -5.98 -14.54 13.44
N THR A 620 -4.92 -14.97 14.11
CA THR A 620 -5.00 -15.86 15.28
C THR A 620 -4.36 -15.18 16.49
N THR A 621 -4.97 -15.29 17.67
CA THR A 621 -4.43 -14.69 18.90
C THR A 621 -3.12 -15.39 19.29
N ARG A 622 -2.08 -14.61 19.62
CA ARG A 622 -0.77 -15.15 20.03
C ARG A 622 -0.82 -15.93 21.35
N ALA A 623 -1.76 -15.61 22.23
CA ALA A 623 -1.87 -16.21 23.57
C ALA A 623 -2.78 -17.44 23.62
N THR A 624 -3.89 -17.45 22.88
CA THR A 624 -4.93 -18.49 22.98
C THR A 624 -5.12 -19.32 21.71
N GLY A 625 -4.55 -18.92 20.57
CA GLY A 625 -4.70 -19.66 19.31
C GLY A 625 -6.10 -19.52 18.68
N GLU A 626 -6.94 -18.61 19.17
CA GLU A 626 -8.30 -18.45 18.68
C GLU A 626 -8.37 -17.50 17.47
N PRO A 627 -9.25 -17.77 16.48
CA PRO A 627 -9.36 -16.93 15.28
C PRO A 627 -10.12 -15.63 15.58
N TYR A 628 -9.63 -14.52 15.04
CA TYR A 628 -10.27 -13.19 15.07
C TYR A 628 -10.12 -12.51 13.69
N ALA A 629 -10.82 -11.40 13.47
CA ALA A 629 -10.69 -10.64 12.22
C ALA A 629 -10.45 -9.15 12.47
N MET A 630 -9.62 -8.55 11.62
CA MET A 630 -9.56 -7.11 11.39
C MET A 630 -10.28 -6.83 10.08
N VAL A 631 -11.25 -5.92 10.10
CA VAL A 631 -12.09 -5.59 8.94
C VAL A 631 -11.95 -4.10 8.68
N MET A 632 -11.73 -3.70 7.44
CA MET A 632 -11.86 -2.29 7.05
C MET A 632 -13.28 -2.07 6.54
N LEU A 633 -14.00 -1.15 7.20
CA LEU A 633 -15.32 -0.71 6.79
C LEU A 633 -15.17 0.68 6.16
N GLU A 634 -15.74 0.88 4.97
CA GLU A 634 -15.73 2.15 4.26
C GLU A 634 -17.14 2.67 4.00
N ASP A 635 -17.33 3.98 4.11
CA ASP A 635 -18.53 4.69 3.66
C ASP A 635 -18.14 5.74 2.60
N LEU A 636 -19.07 6.62 2.23
CA LEU A 636 -18.81 7.66 1.22
C LEU A 636 -17.91 8.80 1.73
N GLU A 637 -17.70 8.89 3.04
CA GLU A 637 -17.03 10.00 3.71
C GLU A 637 -15.72 9.60 4.38
N GLY A 638 -15.50 8.31 4.66
CA GLY A 638 -14.32 7.81 5.35
C GLY A 638 -14.24 6.29 5.46
N ALA A 639 -13.23 5.81 6.20
CA ALA A 639 -13.02 4.40 6.47
C ALA A 639 -12.51 4.19 7.89
N VAL A 640 -12.91 3.09 8.53
CA VAL A 640 -12.56 2.74 9.92
C VAL A 640 -12.16 1.27 9.99
N GLU A 641 -11.06 0.98 10.70
CA GLU A 641 -10.66 -0.38 11.03
C GLU A 641 -11.44 -0.87 12.25
N LEU A 642 -12.10 -2.02 12.12
CA LEU A 642 -12.82 -2.68 13.20
C LEU A 642 -12.23 -4.05 13.54
N MET A 643 -12.17 -4.32 14.84
CA MET A 643 -11.67 -5.58 15.39
C MET A 643 -12.84 -6.45 15.84
N VAL A 644 -12.88 -7.68 15.33
CA VAL A 644 -13.89 -8.70 15.65
C VAL A 644 -13.23 -9.79 16.49
N PHE A 645 -13.45 -9.78 17.80
CA PHE A 645 -12.87 -10.76 18.73
C PHE A 645 -13.40 -12.19 18.49
N PRO A 646 -12.67 -13.23 18.93
CA PRO A 646 -13.03 -14.63 18.66
C PRO A 646 -14.45 -15.05 19.02
N THR A 647 -15.01 -14.52 20.11
CA THR A 647 -16.38 -14.82 20.53
C THR A 647 -17.41 -14.37 19.50
N LEU A 648 -17.30 -13.12 19.02
CA LEU A 648 -18.18 -12.58 17.99
C LEU A 648 -17.86 -13.18 16.61
N TYR A 649 -16.57 -13.33 16.29
CA TYR A 649 -16.11 -13.88 15.00
C TYR A 649 -16.73 -15.26 14.72
N ARG A 650 -16.80 -16.15 15.72
CA ARG A 650 -17.44 -17.47 15.55
C ARG A 650 -18.91 -17.40 15.14
N GLN A 651 -19.62 -16.34 15.53
CA GLN A 651 -21.04 -16.16 15.22
C GLN A 651 -21.24 -15.52 13.84
N VAL A 652 -20.38 -14.56 13.47
CA VAL A 652 -20.58 -13.71 12.29
C VAL A 652 -19.62 -14.02 11.13
N ALA A 653 -18.70 -14.99 11.28
CA ALA A 653 -17.74 -15.37 10.23
C ALA A 653 -18.38 -15.61 8.85
N PRO A 654 -19.58 -16.22 8.71
CA PRO A 654 -20.22 -16.37 7.41
C PRO A 654 -20.68 -15.05 6.77
N LEU A 655 -20.93 -14.02 7.58
CA LEU A 655 -21.34 -12.68 7.13
C LEU A 655 -20.14 -11.81 6.72
N LEU A 656 -18.94 -12.16 7.20
CA LEU A 656 -17.71 -11.42 6.90
C LEU A 656 -17.14 -11.86 5.55
N ALA A 657 -17.51 -11.12 4.52
CA ALA A 657 -16.91 -11.16 3.20
C ALA A 657 -16.67 -9.72 2.70
N GLU A 658 -15.71 -9.59 1.79
CA GLU A 658 -15.51 -8.33 1.06
C GLU A 658 -16.76 -7.99 0.25
N ASP A 659 -17.01 -6.69 0.03
CA ASP A 659 -18.18 -6.12 -0.66
C ASP A 659 -19.55 -6.37 -0.01
N VAL A 660 -19.57 -6.88 1.21
CA VAL A 660 -20.81 -6.96 1.97
C VAL A 660 -21.00 -5.64 2.70
N VAL A 661 -22.21 -5.08 2.60
CA VAL A 661 -22.60 -3.96 3.46
C VAL A 661 -22.89 -4.52 4.84
N LEU A 662 -22.27 -3.94 5.86
CA LEU A 662 -22.45 -4.33 7.25
C LEU A 662 -22.88 -3.13 8.08
N VAL A 663 -23.73 -3.39 9.06
CA VAL A 663 -24.03 -2.50 10.19
C VAL A 663 -23.39 -3.09 11.42
N VAL A 664 -22.51 -2.32 12.05
CA VAL A 664 -21.67 -2.74 13.17
C VAL A 664 -21.94 -1.84 14.36
N LYS A 665 -22.41 -2.42 15.45
CA LYS A 665 -22.51 -1.77 16.75
C LYS A 665 -21.28 -2.09 17.55
N GLY A 666 -20.63 -1.07 18.10
CA GLY A 666 -19.37 -1.24 18.78
C GLY A 666 -18.97 -0.05 19.62
N ARG A 667 -17.77 -0.12 20.17
CA ARG A 667 -17.21 0.98 20.96
C ARG A 667 -15.84 1.38 20.42
N VAL A 668 -15.56 2.67 20.48
CA VAL A 668 -14.23 3.17 20.17
C VAL A 668 -13.31 2.83 21.34
N ARG A 669 -12.17 2.22 21.04
CA ARG A 669 -11.07 2.06 21.98
C ARG A 669 -9.89 2.84 21.46
N GLU A 670 -9.42 3.79 22.24
CA GLU A 670 -8.16 4.46 21.96
C GLU A 670 -7.01 3.59 22.52
N ASP A 671 -6.01 3.35 21.68
CA ASP A 671 -4.77 2.68 22.03
C ASP A 671 -3.58 3.51 21.54
N ASP A 672 -2.36 3.07 21.87
CA ASP A 672 -1.14 3.76 21.42
C ASP A 672 -0.99 3.73 19.88
N ASP A 673 -1.71 2.82 19.20
CA ASP A 673 -1.69 2.64 17.74
C ASP A 673 -2.75 3.49 17.01
N GLY A 674 -3.61 4.22 17.72
CA GLY A 674 -4.68 5.04 17.15
C GLY A 674 -6.01 4.80 17.87
N PHE A 675 -7.11 4.84 17.11
CA PHE A 675 -8.39 4.37 17.62
C PHE A 675 -8.79 3.11 16.87
N THR A 676 -9.13 2.07 17.61
CA THR A 676 -9.63 0.81 17.07
C THR A 676 -11.12 0.70 17.41
N PHE A 677 -11.96 0.42 16.43
CA PHE A 677 -13.38 0.19 16.68
C PHE A 677 -13.61 -1.26 17.09
N LEU A 678 -14.06 -1.49 18.32
CA LEU A 678 -14.35 -2.82 18.80
C LEU A 678 -15.79 -3.22 18.45
N ALA A 679 -15.94 -4.19 17.55
CA ALA A 679 -17.26 -4.73 17.19
C ALA A 679 -17.86 -5.53 18.35
N LEU A 680 -19.10 -5.18 18.72
CA LEU A 680 -19.92 -5.89 19.72
C LEU A 680 -21.01 -6.72 19.03
N GLU A 681 -21.64 -6.16 17.99
CA GLU A 681 -22.65 -6.82 17.16
C GLU A 681 -22.39 -6.47 15.68
N ILE A 682 -22.55 -7.44 14.78
CA ILE A 682 -22.43 -7.27 13.34
C ILE A 682 -23.66 -7.87 12.68
N SER A 683 -24.27 -7.13 11.76
CA SER A 683 -25.39 -7.60 10.96
C SER A 683 -25.25 -7.15 9.50
N ALA A 684 -25.74 -7.96 8.58
CA ALA A 684 -25.96 -7.54 7.20
C ALA A 684 -27.36 -6.92 7.12
N PRO A 685 -27.50 -5.62 6.79
CA PRO A 685 -28.81 -4.98 6.70
C PRO A 685 -29.58 -5.52 5.49
N ASP A 686 -30.88 -5.75 5.68
CA ASP A 686 -31.81 -5.98 4.57
C ASP A 686 -32.21 -4.62 3.98
N LEU A 687 -31.42 -4.18 3.01
CA LEU A 687 -31.53 -2.86 2.39
C LEU A 687 -32.67 -2.79 1.36
N GLU A 688 -33.20 -3.94 0.90
CA GLU A 688 -34.34 -4.00 -0.01
C GLU A 688 -35.68 -3.79 0.72
N VAL A 689 -35.78 -4.20 1.99
CA VAL A 689 -37.05 -4.24 2.76
C VAL A 689 -37.32 -2.97 3.58
N SER A 690 -36.31 -2.12 3.80
CA SER A 690 -36.40 -0.95 4.71
C SER A 690 -37.28 0.21 4.22
N THR A 691 -37.70 0.22 2.95
CA THR A 691 -38.62 1.26 2.42
C THR A 691 -40.08 1.07 2.85
N ASN A 692 -40.46 -0.06 3.46
CA ASN A 692 -41.87 -0.48 3.60
C ASN A 692 -42.40 -0.68 5.03
N ARG A 693 -41.69 -0.27 6.09
CA ARG A 693 -42.17 -0.49 7.48
C ARG A 693 -42.60 0.76 8.26
N GLY A 694 -42.45 1.96 7.69
CA GLY A 694 -42.87 3.22 8.33
C GLY A 694 -44.25 3.72 7.88
N PRO A 695 -44.91 4.60 8.65
CA PRO A 695 -46.03 5.38 8.13
C PRO A 695 -45.54 6.28 6.98
N VAL A 696 -46.35 6.49 5.95
CA VAL A 696 -46.01 7.43 4.86
C VAL A 696 -46.03 8.84 5.45
N VAL A 697 -44.89 9.52 5.48
CA VAL A 697 -44.82 10.88 6.01
C VAL A 697 -44.92 11.88 4.87
N VAL A 698 -45.97 12.70 4.89
CA VAL A 698 -46.22 13.77 3.93
C VAL A 698 -45.82 15.10 4.57
N SER A 699 -44.79 15.75 4.06
CA SER A 699 -44.34 17.09 4.50
C SER A 699 -45.03 18.19 3.71
N MET A 700 -45.63 19.16 4.41
CA MET A 700 -46.27 20.33 3.79
C MET A 700 -45.96 21.61 4.60
N PRO A 701 -45.47 22.69 3.97
CA PRO A 701 -45.35 23.99 4.64
C PRO A 701 -46.71 24.51 5.11
N VAL A 702 -46.79 25.06 6.33
CA VAL A 702 -48.05 25.59 6.91
C VAL A 702 -48.76 26.56 5.96
N ARG A 703 -47.99 27.41 5.25
CA ARG A 703 -48.50 28.35 4.23
C ARG A 703 -49.26 27.70 3.06
N ARG A 704 -49.01 26.41 2.77
CA ARG A 704 -49.69 25.64 1.72
C ARG A 704 -50.87 24.81 2.24
N CYS A 705 -51.04 24.72 3.57
CA CYS A 705 -52.17 24.05 4.21
C CYS A 705 -53.45 24.88 4.06
N THR A 706 -53.98 24.91 2.84
CA THR A 706 -55.22 25.62 2.49
C THR A 706 -56.32 24.62 2.18
N PRO A 707 -57.61 24.94 2.39
CA PRO A 707 -58.72 24.01 2.15
C PRO A 707 -58.69 23.32 0.77
N PRO A 708 -58.38 24.01 -0.35
CA PRO A 708 -58.31 23.35 -1.66
C PRO A 708 -57.18 22.32 -1.79
N VAL A 709 -56.04 22.56 -1.16
CA VAL A 709 -54.88 21.65 -1.19
C VAL A 709 -55.13 20.44 -0.30
N VAL A 710 -55.76 20.65 0.86
CA VAL A 710 -56.10 19.57 1.79
C VAL A 710 -57.15 18.63 1.19
N GLU A 711 -58.18 19.15 0.50
CA GLU A 711 -59.15 18.29 -0.20
C GLU A 711 -58.49 17.48 -1.33
N ARG A 712 -57.62 18.10 -2.14
CA ARG A 712 -56.87 17.34 -3.17
C ARG A 712 -55.95 16.29 -2.58
N LEU A 713 -55.27 16.60 -1.47
CA LEU A 713 -54.43 15.62 -0.76
C LEU A 713 -55.27 14.45 -0.29
N LYS A 714 -56.45 14.72 0.27
CA LYS A 714 -57.40 13.70 0.71
C LYS A 714 -57.89 12.83 -0.45
N ASP A 715 -58.14 13.41 -1.62
CA ASP A 715 -58.53 12.68 -2.83
C ASP A 715 -57.41 11.76 -3.32
N VAL A 716 -56.15 12.25 -3.36
CA VAL A 716 -54.97 11.45 -3.69
C VAL A 716 -54.79 10.28 -2.71
N LEU A 717 -54.93 10.52 -1.41
CA LEU A 717 -54.81 9.43 -0.43
C LEU A 717 -55.95 8.39 -0.60
N ARG A 718 -57.17 8.83 -0.95
CA ARG A 718 -58.31 7.93 -1.19
C ARG A 718 -58.20 7.13 -2.47
N SER A 719 -57.52 7.63 -3.50
CA SER A 719 -57.30 6.91 -4.75
C SER A 719 -56.27 5.79 -4.65
N HIS A 720 -55.51 5.74 -3.55
CA HIS A 720 -54.45 4.75 -3.31
C HIS A 720 -54.64 4.00 -1.98
N PRO A 721 -55.78 3.31 -1.77
CA PRO A 721 -56.10 2.70 -0.48
C PRO A 721 -55.13 1.57 -0.10
N GLY A 722 -54.79 1.47 1.18
CA GLY A 722 -53.97 0.37 1.71
C GLY A 722 -53.96 0.30 3.22
N MET A 723 -52.95 -0.37 3.78
CA MET A 723 -52.87 -0.68 5.22
C MET A 723 -51.93 0.24 6.00
N THR A 724 -51.15 1.08 5.32
CA THR A 724 -50.12 1.92 5.94
C THR A 724 -50.71 3.24 6.42
N ASP A 725 -50.40 3.61 7.67
CA ASP A 725 -50.80 4.90 8.25
C ASP A 725 -50.10 6.06 7.54
N VAL A 726 -50.79 7.20 7.39
CA VAL A 726 -50.23 8.42 6.81
C VAL A 726 -50.08 9.47 7.89
N HIS A 727 -48.88 10.05 8.00
CA HIS A 727 -48.59 11.15 8.91
C HIS A 727 -48.35 12.43 8.12
N LEU A 728 -49.06 13.51 8.45
CA LEU A 728 -48.86 14.83 7.87
C LEU A 728 -47.91 15.65 8.76
N ARG A 729 -46.74 16.00 8.25
CA ARG A 729 -45.78 16.90 8.89
C ARG A 729 -46.01 18.32 8.37
N LEU A 730 -46.53 19.20 9.23
CA LEU A 730 -46.70 20.61 8.93
C LEU A 730 -45.46 21.41 9.34
N GLU A 731 -44.82 22.07 8.37
CA GLU A 731 -43.56 22.77 8.55
C GLU A 731 -43.76 24.29 8.70
N SER A 732 -43.26 24.84 9.82
CA SER A 732 -43.27 26.28 10.12
C SER A 732 -41.84 26.79 10.36
N ARG A 733 -41.65 28.11 10.45
CA ARG A 733 -40.33 28.70 10.78
C ARG A 733 -39.87 28.40 12.22
N SER A 734 -40.78 28.03 13.11
CA SER A 734 -40.51 27.79 14.54
C SER A 734 -40.49 26.31 14.93
N GLY A 735 -40.56 25.40 13.96
CA GLY A 735 -40.59 23.95 14.18
C GLY A 735 -41.61 23.23 13.29
N HIS A 736 -41.87 21.95 13.57
CA HIS A 736 -42.82 21.13 12.83
C HIS A 736 -43.87 20.51 13.75
N THR A 737 -45.07 20.27 13.22
CA THR A 737 -46.14 19.53 13.90
C THR A 737 -46.44 18.27 13.11
N LEU A 738 -46.29 17.10 13.72
CA LEU A 738 -46.61 15.81 13.10
C LEU A 738 -48.01 15.37 13.51
N MET A 739 -48.88 15.13 12.54
CA MET A 739 -50.27 14.74 12.74
C MET A 739 -50.52 13.38 12.10
N ARG A 740 -51.00 12.40 12.87
CA ARG A 740 -51.50 11.15 12.29
C ARG A 740 -52.86 11.40 11.65
N LEU A 741 -53.01 11.08 10.37
CA LEU A 741 -54.27 11.21 9.65
C LEU A 741 -55.26 10.10 10.03
N ASP A 742 -56.53 10.31 9.67
CA ASP A 742 -57.60 9.37 9.96
C ASP A 742 -57.36 7.99 9.31
N ARG A 743 -57.86 6.92 9.94
CA ARG A 743 -57.71 5.54 9.43
C ARG A 743 -58.35 5.34 8.05
N GLY A 744 -59.34 6.14 7.68
CA GLY A 744 -59.94 6.15 6.34
C GLY A 744 -59.04 6.75 5.25
N LEU A 745 -57.83 7.22 5.60
CA LEU A 745 -56.82 7.76 4.68
C LEU A 745 -55.53 6.92 4.69
N ARG A 746 -55.63 5.63 5.04
CA ARG A 746 -54.52 4.69 4.91
C ARG A 746 -54.26 4.33 3.46
N VAL A 747 -52.99 4.14 3.13
CA VAL A 747 -52.55 4.01 1.74
C VAL A 747 -51.66 2.79 1.51
N ALA A 748 -51.56 2.39 0.24
CA ALA A 748 -50.53 1.47 -0.22
C ALA A 748 -49.32 2.27 -0.72
N PRO A 749 -48.12 2.14 -0.10
CA PRO A 749 -46.93 2.88 -0.50
C PRO A 749 -46.43 2.36 -1.86
N SER A 750 -46.92 2.96 -2.93
CA SER A 750 -46.57 2.62 -4.32
C SER A 750 -45.86 3.78 -5.01
N SER A 751 -45.09 3.49 -6.06
CA SER A 751 -44.46 4.52 -6.90
C SER A 751 -45.49 5.49 -7.50
N ALA A 752 -46.70 5.01 -7.80
CA ALA A 752 -47.81 5.83 -8.29
C ALA A 752 -48.29 6.84 -7.23
N LEU A 753 -48.50 6.40 -5.98
CA LEU A 753 -48.84 7.29 -4.86
C LEU A 753 -47.74 8.35 -4.66
N MET A 754 -46.47 7.94 -4.68
CA MET A 754 -45.34 8.86 -4.50
C MET A 754 -45.28 9.91 -5.62
N GLY A 755 -45.59 9.51 -6.86
CA GLY A 755 -45.70 10.42 -8.00
C GLY A 755 -46.80 11.48 -7.81
N ASP A 756 -48.00 11.05 -7.43
CA ASP A 756 -49.15 11.94 -7.24
C ASP A 756 -48.95 12.93 -6.08
N LEU A 757 -48.36 12.46 -4.97
CA LEU A 757 -48.02 13.32 -3.83
C LEU A 757 -46.95 14.36 -4.20
N LYS A 758 -45.91 13.96 -4.95
CA LYS A 758 -44.86 14.88 -5.43
C LYS A 758 -45.42 15.89 -6.43
N ALA A 759 -46.36 15.49 -7.29
CA ALA A 759 -47.03 16.40 -8.21
C ALA A 759 -47.86 17.46 -7.47
N LEU A 760 -48.52 17.09 -6.37
CA LEU A 760 -49.35 18.00 -5.58
C LEU A 760 -48.52 18.95 -4.69
N LEU A 761 -47.52 18.41 -3.98
CA LEU A 761 -46.82 19.10 -2.88
C LEU A 761 -45.36 19.45 -3.18
N GLY A 762 -44.73 18.80 -4.16
CA GLY A 762 -43.34 19.00 -4.58
C GLY A 762 -42.43 17.78 -4.33
N PRO A 763 -41.25 17.70 -4.95
CA PRO A 763 -40.39 16.50 -4.91
C PRO A 763 -39.88 16.10 -3.52
N GLY A 764 -39.75 17.05 -2.59
CA GLY A 764 -39.29 16.81 -1.22
C GLY A 764 -40.41 16.61 -0.19
N SER A 765 -41.65 16.38 -0.63
CA SER A 765 -42.82 16.31 0.27
C SER A 765 -43.11 14.93 0.85
N VAL A 766 -42.34 13.89 0.50
CA VAL A 766 -42.64 12.52 0.95
C VAL A 766 -41.37 11.81 1.39
N SER A 767 -41.41 11.20 2.57
CA SER A 767 -40.33 10.39 3.17
C SER A 767 -40.88 9.12 3.81
#